data_AF-D2VKK1-F1
#
_entry.id   AF-D2VKK1-F1
#
_cell.length_a   1.000
_cell.length_b   1.000
_cell.length_c   1.000
_cell.angle_alpha   90.00
_cell.angle_beta   90.00
_cell.angle_gamma   90.00
#
_symmetry.space_group_name_H-M   'P 1'
#
loop_
_entity.id
_entity.type
_entity.pdbx_description
1 polymer ?
#
loop_
_entity_poly.entity_id
_entity_poly.type
_entity_poly.pdbx_seq_one_letter_code
_entity_poly.pdbx_strand_id
1 'polypeptide(L)'
;MLKNSIIVDVSGKPGISGVSGFSGHSGSWGSSGNSGSWGSSGQRGGNGTNGSHGGRATHGEHGTSGTSAQSAGNIKVTIEGVNHKSIVVSGTANETLCLDDGAGKVLVFLANGGDGGDGGHGGSGGSGGNGGSGGSGGSGGSGKSGNKGCNGGDGGDGGDGGNGGNGGDGADGGNGANGGNGGSGGSVVIETHNPALLKFVQAECRAGRRGYGGDPGCGGSGGHGGSGGSGGSGGSGGSAGQPVDSESLSSGERGSDGRSGQSGQNGQSGRQGMGGQDGQDGMPGSLLFRVYDPITNNILDQGTSVFDLFVTSFQLFATEDDGVFEPGETVFVSAVTLSNQGGMILPVGTVISFPSTQGQQSFLSADTFYVLDQAILPGGIFTIPFQFFGTISDTPEPMGVGPYKSILPVQSSATLLTSPFPGAFLKNDYIIQYPIQFEAIFAPPQLGRTERGTVTVTFKNISMMNYGSTVGERQHLKLNIVFDPRFIVHNEPGLNGVNGIEEDIPFIQAGMTYSRSFQVEINDIAQFFEIIPFKVSLHLRGKKIENLESMIRLTPNYFPTVPGQNPFDVLFFTDKQIQRPEFLCYIKIFEGLGLSVNIWDIERYGGISYVRGTKDRHPITWVNGGFEGKLIVHPMFNQGDDQYMDSADLLQLLRGPTWKEENTKPTEGGVIFIGNVDAEKFKTRLFVPCKGHVIPQTELKEMFLLSTPGESNLARKCTDYIQKTLLKKAPSRVYTSHALKFNPQKSGALSKTTLGTAKYKELPTTVCDSLFFIPSTGGNSQNFLVIDSQNNLTSNQFLVSSNFGRLFNTIIFSLPLERKLKLLKQPTEWLKTALFTEERGAVVNYVHPIIWSLNYYMLLEISYKNEIGRYTSVILKDFETNINEYKSHPHCKVIAETLYLVITKYRKELKWKGMLFSKTKENKQAFEKFCLNFEKILFSLLPDPVATLQKEAQEKVKVMPKDTYSFHLKFVTRPITDRFHRDLENELNEGLFASASKAVTKNFNSVSEEVSNVGSDWW
;
A
#
# COMPACT_ATOMS: atom_id res chain seq x y z
N MET A 1 -15.95 60.35 30.54
CA MET A 1 -15.12 59.43 29.74
C MET A 1 -15.89 59.13 28.47
N LEU A 2 -15.30 59.34 27.29
CA LEU A 2 -15.93 58.95 26.03
C LEU A 2 -16.01 57.43 25.99
N LYS A 3 -17.15 56.88 25.54
CA LYS A 3 -17.32 55.44 25.39
C LYS A 3 -16.72 54.98 24.06
N ASN A 4 -16.34 53.70 23.98
CA ASN A 4 -15.87 53.04 22.75
C ASN A 4 -16.99 52.21 22.08
N SER A 5 -18.15 52.06 22.74
CA SER A 5 -19.39 51.54 22.17
C SER A 5 -20.60 52.09 22.91
N ILE A 6 -21.76 52.11 22.25
CA ILE A 6 -23.05 52.47 22.85
C ILE A 6 -24.01 51.31 22.62
N ILE A 7 -24.62 50.82 23.71
CA ILE A 7 -25.66 49.80 23.67
C ILE A 7 -26.92 50.38 24.29
N VAL A 8 -28.01 50.40 23.53
CA VAL A 8 -29.34 50.77 23.99
C VAL A 8 -30.22 49.53 23.91
N ASP A 9 -30.59 48.98 25.06
CA ASP A 9 -31.41 47.78 25.15
C ASP A 9 -32.73 48.08 25.86
N VAL A 10 -33.82 48.00 25.12
CA VAL A 10 -35.21 48.14 25.59
C VAL A 10 -36.00 46.84 25.37
N SER A 11 -35.29 45.71 25.27
CA SER A 11 -35.89 44.39 25.05
C SER A 11 -36.83 43.99 26.21
N GLY A 12 -37.89 43.27 25.85
CA GLY A 12 -38.86 42.76 26.80
C GLY A 12 -38.32 41.63 27.66
N LYS A 13 -38.75 41.55 28.93
CA LYS A 13 -38.40 40.45 29.83
C LYS A 13 -39.13 39.15 29.43
N PRO A 14 -38.46 37.99 29.51
CA PRO A 14 -39.10 36.70 29.26
C PRO A 14 -40.16 36.38 30.33
N GLY A 15 -41.11 35.53 29.95
CA GLY A 15 -42.08 34.91 30.85
C GLY A 15 -41.43 33.86 31.76
N ILE A 16 -42.17 33.44 32.78
CA ILE A 16 -41.76 32.43 33.75
C ILE A 16 -42.55 31.16 33.47
N SER A 17 -41.86 30.03 33.31
CA SER A 17 -42.52 28.74 33.09
C SER A 17 -43.32 28.28 34.31
N GLY A 18 -44.41 27.57 34.07
CA GLY A 18 -45.25 26.93 35.06
C GLY A 18 -44.62 25.69 35.68
N VAL A 19 -45.25 25.19 36.73
CA VAL A 19 -44.79 24.05 37.54
C VAL A 19 -45.65 22.84 37.22
N SER A 20 -45.04 21.67 37.00
CA SER A 20 -45.76 20.43 36.73
C SER A 20 -46.51 19.91 37.96
N GLY A 21 -47.66 19.29 37.76
CA GLY A 21 -48.47 18.67 38.81
C GLY A 21 -47.86 17.36 39.33
N PHE A 22 -48.13 17.02 40.59
CA PHE A 22 -47.67 15.77 41.21
C PHE A 22 -48.51 14.57 40.77
N SER A 23 -47.88 13.41 40.65
CA SER A 23 -48.56 12.15 40.37
C SER A 23 -49.38 11.65 41.57
N GLY A 24 -50.53 11.04 41.29
CA GLY A 24 -51.37 10.40 42.29
C GLY A 24 -50.83 9.05 42.76
N HIS A 25 -51.25 8.65 43.96
CA HIS A 25 -50.87 7.39 44.60
C HIS A 25 -51.74 6.21 44.17
N SER A 26 -51.10 5.04 43.98
CA SER A 26 -51.76 3.78 43.66
C SER A 26 -52.60 3.22 44.81
N GLY A 27 -53.62 2.44 44.46
CA GLY A 27 -54.49 1.73 45.41
C GLY A 27 -53.83 0.48 46.01
N SER A 28 -54.22 0.15 47.25
CA SER A 28 -53.71 -1.01 47.99
C SER A 28 -54.25 -2.34 47.42
N TRP A 29 -53.45 -3.40 47.44
CA TRP A 29 -53.93 -4.72 46.99
C TRP A 29 -54.84 -5.38 48.04
N GLY A 30 -55.80 -6.16 47.56
CA GLY A 30 -56.66 -7.03 48.35
C GLY A 30 -55.89 -8.26 48.84
N SER A 31 -56.21 -8.67 50.06
CA SER A 31 -55.71 -9.88 50.71
C SER A 31 -56.41 -11.14 50.18
N SER A 32 -55.65 -12.22 49.97
CA SER A 32 -56.22 -13.52 49.61
C SER A 32 -57.05 -14.13 50.75
N GLY A 33 -58.04 -14.94 50.38
CA GLY A 33 -58.85 -15.73 51.29
C GLY A 33 -58.12 -16.99 51.76
N ASN A 34 -58.54 -17.51 52.92
CA ASN A 34 -57.96 -18.69 53.55
C ASN A 34 -58.60 -19.97 53.03
N SER A 35 -57.80 -21.03 52.88
CA SER A 35 -58.30 -22.34 52.48
C SER A 35 -59.13 -23.01 53.58
N GLY A 36 -60.11 -23.81 53.18
CA GLY A 36 -60.94 -24.60 54.08
C GLY A 36 -60.21 -25.81 54.67
N SER A 37 -60.58 -26.19 55.90
CA SER A 37 -59.98 -27.32 56.61
C SER A 37 -60.39 -28.67 56.02
N TRP A 38 -59.53 -29.68 56.10
CA TRP A 38 -59.87 -31.02 55.63
C TRP A 38 -60.88 -31.72 56.55
N GLY A 39 -61.75 -32.53 55.97
CA GLY A 39 -62.75 -33.33 56.68
C GLY A 39 -62.11 -34.47 57.44
N SER A 40 -62.61 -34.73 58.66
CA SER A 40 -62.27 -35.95 59.39
C SER A 40 -62.95 -37.16 58.76
N SER A 41 -62.52 -38.39 59.10
CA SER A 41 -62.95 -39.62 58.43
C SER A 41 -64.48 -39.73 58.22
N GLY A 42 -64.92 -39.75 56.95
CA GLY A 42 -66.33 -39.77 56.54
C GLY A 42 -67.06 -38.41 56.53
N GLN A 43 -66.40 -37.28 56.83
CA GLN A 43 -66.99 -35.93 56.86
C GLN A 43 -66.51 -35.02 55.73
N ARG A 44 -67.37 -34.06 55.34
CA ARG A 44 -67.09 -33.07 54.30
C ARG A 44 -65.98 -32.09 54.70
N GLY A 45 -65.12 -31.71 53.75
CA GLY A 45 -64.13 -30.65 53.93
C GLY A 45 -64.76 -29.25 54.00
N GLY A 46 -64.11 -28.31 54.71
CA GLY A 46 -64.58 -26.93 54.87
C GLY A 46 -64.40 -26.10 53.60
N ASN A 47 -65.20 -25.05 53.43
CA ASN A 47 -65.08 -24.15 52.27
C ASN A 47 -63.96 -23.13 52.47
N GLY A 48 -63.30 -22.72 51.39
CA GLY A 48 -62.37 -21.59 51.40
C GLY A 48 -63.09 -20.24 51.46
N THR A 49 -62.45 -19.21 52.02
CA THR A 49 -63.02 -17.86 52.12
C THR A 49 -62.72 -17.02 50.89
N ASN A 50 -63.54 -16.01 50.61
CA ASN A 50 -63.29 -15.11 49.49
C ASN A 50 -62.07 -14.21 49.73
N GLY A 51 -61.39 -13.79 48.66
CA GLY A 51 -60.39 -12.72 48.72
C GLY A 51 -61.02 -11.33 48.78
N SER A 52 -60.29 -10.34 49.30
CA SER A 52 -60.77 -8.96 49.42
C SER A 52 -60.49 -8.13 48.16
N HIS A 53 -61.26 -7.06 47.98
CA HIS A 53 -61.16 -6.18 46.81
C HIS A 53 -59.92 -5.29 46.90
N GLY A 54 -59.32 -4.94 45.76
CA GLY A 54 -58.28 -3.94 45.67
C GLY A 54 -58.81 -2.52 45.88
N GLY A 55 -57.98 -1.65 46.44
CA GLY A 55 -58.28 -0.24 46.69
C GLY A 55 -58.20 0.62 45.43
N ARG A 56 -58.94 1.72 45.41
CA ARG A 56 -58.90 2.73 44.34
C ARG A 56 -57.69 3.64 44.49
N ALA A 57 -57.19 4.14 43.36
CA ALA A 57 -56.10 5.08 43.32
C ALA A 57 -56.55 6.56 43.42
N THR A 58 -55.58 7.49 43.49
CA THR A 58 -55.81 8.94 43.51
C THR A 58 -55.34 9.63 42.24
N HIS A 59 -56.03 10.72 41.87
CA HIS A 59 -55.82 11.46 40.63
C HIS A 59 -54.49 12.23 40.65
N GLY A 60 -53.89 12.43 39.47
CA GLY A 60 -52.75 13.34 39.33
C GLY A 60 -53.17 14.81 39.33
N GLU A 61 -52.30 15.68 39.84
CA GLU A 61 -52.57 17.12 39.91
C GLU A 61 -52.35 17.82 38.55
N HIS A 62 -53.03 18.95 38.35
CA HIS A 62 -52.84 19.79 37.17
C HIS A 62 -51.53 20.58 37.23
N GLY A 63 -50.88 20.79 36.08
CA GLY A 63 -49.79 21.76 35.99
C GLY A 63 -50.28 23.21 36.17
N THR A 64 -49.35 24.17 36.38
CA THR A 64 -49.66 25.61 36.39
C THR A 64 -49.23 26.28 35.09
N SER A 65 -49.93 27.33 34.67
CA SER A 65 -49.67 27.99 33.37
C SER A 65 -48.38 28.83 33.40
N GLY A 66 -47.67 28.87 32.28
CA GLY A 66 -46.56 29.80 32.09
C GLY A 66 -47.05 31.24 31.94
N THR A 67 -46.25 32.21 32.36
CA THR A 67 -46.60 33.63 32.23
C THR A 67 -46.21 34.19 30.87
N SER A 68 -47.02 35.13 30.36
CA SER A 68 -46.70 35.85 29.13
C SER A 68 -45.53 36.80 29.33
N ALA A 69 -44.71 36.95 28.30
CA ALA A 69 -43.55 37.82 28.30
C ALA A 69 -43.91 39.28 28.03
N GLN A 70 -42.96 40.18 28.33
CA GLN A 70 -43.12 41.61 28.07
C GLN A 70 -42.73 41.94 26.63
N SER A 71 -43.46 42.87 26.02
CA SER A 71 -43.07 43.45 24.73
C SER A 71 -41.91 44.43 24.92
N ALA A 72 -41.11 44.62 23.88
CA ALA A 72 -40.03 45.59 23.89
C ALA A 72 -40.53 47.04 23.82
N GLY A 73 -39.69 47.96 24.28
CA GLY A 73 -39.86 49.40 24.06
C GLY A 73 -39.48 49.83 22.65
N ASN A 74 -39.76 51.08 22.31
CA ASN A 74 -39.36 51.67 21.03
C ASN A 74 -38.07 52.48 21.19
N ILE A 75 -37.19 52.39 20.20
CA ILE A 75 -35.97 53.19 20.10
C ILE A 75 -36.16 54.21 18.97
N LYS A 76 -36.00 55.49 19.27
CA LYS A 76 -35.83 56.54 18.26
C LYS A 76 -34.58 57.32 18.59
N VAL A 77 -33.59 57.27 17.70
CA VAL A 77 -32.31 57.96 17.89
C VAL A 77 -31.90 58.74 16.64
N THR A 78 -31.25 59.87 16.86
CA THR A 78 -30.54 60.64 15.83
C THR A 78 -29.04 60.51 16.08
N ILE A 79 -28.28 60.08 15.07
CA ILE A 79 -26.83 59.92 15.14
C ILE A 79 -26.14 60.99 14.28
N GLU A 80 -25.23 61.75 14.88
CA GLU A 80 -24.54 62.85 14.22
C GLU A 80 -23.04 62.82 14.46
N GLY A 81 -22.27 63.19 13.44
CA GLY A 81 -20.82 63.31 13.52
C GLY A 81 -20.46 64.69 14.05
N VAL A 82 -19.65 64.75 15.11
CA VAL A 82 -19.18 66.05 15.68
C VAL A 82 -17.82 66.44 15.09
N ASN A 83 -16.98 65.44 14.84
CA ASN A 83 -15.67 65.58 14.19
C ASN A 83 -15.32 64.23 13.52
N HIS A 84 -14.12 64.13 12.95
CA HIS A 84 -13.66 62.93 12.22
C HIS A 84 -13.51 61.65 13.09
N LYS A 85 -13.69 61.72 14.41
CA LYS A 85 -13.54 60.60 15.36
C LYS A 85 -14.65 60.53 16.42
N SER A 86 -15.76 61.25 16.30
CA SER A 86 -16.79 61.23 17.35
C SER A 86 -18.22 61.25 16.81
N ILE A 87 -19.05 60.37 17.36
CA ILE A 87 -20.49 60.29 17.07
C ILE A 87 -21.27 60.67 18.33
N VAL A 88 -22.27 61.53 18.17
CA VAL A 88 -23.28 61.82 19.19
C VAL A 88 -24.56 61.06 18.84
N VAL A 89 -25.10 60.36 19.82
CA VAL A 89 -26.41 59.71 19.76
C VAL A 89 -27.36 60.51 20.64
N SER A 90 -28.50 60.92 20.10
CA SER A 90 -29.54 61.69 20.82
C SER A 90 -30.93 61.06 20.64
N GLY A 91 -31.85 61.27 21.58
CA GLY A 91 -33.20 60.67 21.57
C GLY A 91 -33.42 59.69 22.72
N THR A 92 -33.75 58.43 22.42
CA THR A 92 -33.89 57.34 23.41
C THR A 92 -32.61 57.14 24.25
N ALA A 93 -31.45 57.46 23.68
CA ALA A 93 -30.18 57.59 24.39
C ALA A 93 -29.54 58.93 24.07
N ASN A 94 -28.81 59.51 25.02
CA ASN A 94 -28.13 60.79 24.87
C ASN A 94 -26.66 60.64 25.29
N GLU A 95 -25.83 60.14 24.38
CA GLU A 95 -24.45 59.72 24.64
C GLU A 95 -23.48 60.13 23.53
N THR A 96 -22.18 60.11 23.82
CA THR A 96 -21.12 60.42 22.86
C THR A 96 -20.07 59.31 22.84
N LEU A 97 -19.73 58.87 21.62
CA LEU A 97 -18.82 57.78 21.29
C LEU A 97 -17.59 58.31 20.56
N CYS A 98 -16.41 57.78 20.88
CA CYS A 98 -15.19 57.97 20.09
C CYS A 98 -14.99 56.78 19.13
N LEU A 99 -14.64 57.06 17.88
CA LEU A 99 -14.35 56.05 16.86
C LEU A 99 -12.87 55.70 16.86
N ASP A 100 -12.57 54.43 17.10
CA ASP A 100 -11.24 53.86 16.89
C ASP A 100 -11.04 53.52 15.40
N ASP A 101 -9.79 53.51 14.95
CA ASP A 101 -9.46 53.12 13.57
C ASP A 101 -9.81 51.63 13.37
N GLY A 102 -10.53 51.30 12.29
CA GLY A 102 -11.03 49.95 12.06
C GLY A 102 -12.31 49.58 12.83
N ALA A 103 -12.96 50.53 13.52
CA ALA A 103 -14.17 50.25 14.29
C ALA A 103 -15.30 49.62 13.45
N GLY A 104 -15.90 48.56 13.99
CA GLY A 104 -17.04 47.84 13.40
C GLY A 104 -18.38 48.37 13.89
N LYS A 105 -19.33 47.46 14.15
CA LYS A 105 -20.68 47.77 14.65
C LYS A 105 -20.67 48.19 16.13
N VAL A 106 -20.27 49.44 16.39
CA VAL A 106 -20.08 50.00 17.76
C VAL A 106 -21.33 50.68 18.35
N LEU A 107 -22.37 50.89 17.55
CA LEU A 107 -23.67 51.39 17.98
C LEU A 107 -24.69 50.25 17.90
N VAL A 108 -25.16 49.75 19.05
CA VAL A 108 -26.06 48.59 19.14
C VAL A 108 -27.40 48.99 19.73
N PHE A 109 -28.49 48.72 19.01
CA PHE A 109 -29.86 49.05 19.43
C PHE A 109 -30.71 47.78 19.47
N LEU A 110 -31.17 47.37 20.67
CA LEU A 110 -31.91 46.14 20.89
C LEU A 110 -33.33 46.45 21.39
N ALA A 111 -34.34 45.98 20.67
CA ALA A 111 -35.75 46.12 20.99
C ALA A 111 -36.48 44.79 20.74
N ASN A 112 -35.92 43.70 21.28
CA ASN A 112 -36.43 42.34 21.10
C ASN A 112 -37.56 42.03 22.09
N GLY A 113 -38.66 41.43 21.64
CA GLY A 113 -39.70 40.94 22.56
C GLY A 113 -39.21 39.79 23.43
N GLY A 114 -39.70 39.68 24.67
CA GLY A 114 -39.33 38.57 25.56
C GLY A 114 -39.98 37.24 25.16
N ASP A 115 -39.33 36.11 25.39
CA ASP A 115 -39.90 34.77 25.12
C ASP A 115 -40.88 34.36 26.23
N GLY A 116 -42.05 33.83 25.89
CA GLY A 116 -43.10 33.37 26.82
C GLY A 116 -42.67 32.13 27.63
N GLY A 117 -43.19 31.98 28.86
CA GLY A 117 -42.88 30.83 29.71
C GLY A 117 -43.70 29.60 29.34
N ASP A 118 -43.12 28.41 29.41
CA ASP A 118 -43.82 27.14 29.12
C ASP A 118 -44.83 26.78 30.23
N GLY A 119 -45.89 26.05 29.90
CA GLY A 119 -46.84 25.52 30.88
C GLY A 119 -46.35 24.25 31.57
N GLY A 120 -46.71 24.07 32.84
CA GLY A 120 -46.38 22.85 33.59
C GLY A 120 -47.15 21.62 33.10
N HIS A 121 -46.51 20.45 33.10
CA HIS A 121 -47.13 19.18 32.72
C HIS A 121 -48.12 18.70 33.80
N GLY A 122 -49.13 17.93 33.42
CA GLY A 122 -50.03 17.29 34.39
C GLY A 122 -49.43 16.04 35.03
N GLY A 123 -49.72 15.80 36.30
CA GLY A 123 -49.27 14.61 37.03
C GLY A 123 -50.02 13.34 36.62
N SER A 124 -49.37 12.18 36.65
CA SER A 124 -50.02 10.91 36.33
C SER A 124 -51.00 10.47 37.42
N GLY A 125 -52.12 9.83 37.07
CA GLY A 125 -53.00 9.20 38.05
C GLY A 125 -52.42 7.87 38.57
N GLY A 126 -52.73 7.51 39.82
CA GLY A 126 -52.26 6.26 40.41
C GLY A 126 -52.97 5.02 39.85
N SER A 127 -52.32 3.86 39.89
CA SER A 127 -52.92 2.58 39.47
C SER A 127 -53.77 1.95 40.57
N GLY A 128 -54.93 1.37 40.24
CA GLY A 128 -55.77 0.66 41.18
C GLY A 128 -55.13 -0.63 41.69
N GLY A 129 -55.47 -1.03 42.92
CA GLY A 129 -54.90 -2.22 43.54
C GLY A 129 -55.53 -3.52 43.03
N ASN A 130 -54.78 -4.61 42.96
CA ASN A 130 -55.35 -5.91 42.56
C ASN A 130 -56.22 -6.49 43.67
N GLY A 131 -57.26 -7.27 43.35
CA GLY A 131 -58.03 -8.03 44.33
C GLY A 131 -57.33 -9.33 44.73
N GLY A 132 -57.58 -9.79 45.96
CA GLY A 132 -57.00 -11.02 46.50
C GLY A 132 -57.69 -12.27 45.97
N SER A 133 -56.97 -13.37 45.84
CA SER A 133 -57.54 -14.66 45.40
C SER A 133 -58.43 -15.28 46.48
N GLY A 134 -59.45 -16.04 46.11
CA GLY A 134 -60.21 -16.86 47.06
C GLY A 134 -59.43 -18.09 47.53
N GLY A 135 -59.67 -18.53 48.76
CA GLY A 135 -59.04 -19.72 49.33
C GLY A 135 -59.64 -21.01 48.77
N SER A 136 -58.86 -22.09 48.70
CA SER A 136 -59.35 -23.39 48.22
C SER A 136 -60.25 -24.09 49.25
N GLY A 137 -61.21 -24.89 48.83
CA GLY A 137 -61.95 -25.78 49.71
C GLY A 137 -61.08 -26.96 50.21
N GLY A 138 -61.35 -27.43 51.42
CA GLY A 138 -60.65 -28.56 52.03
C GLY A 138 -61.13 -29.89 51.49
N SER A 139 -60.25 -30.89 51.45
CA SER A 139 -60.63 -32.24 51.02
C SER A 139 -61.54 -32.94 52.04
N GLY A 140 -62.45 -33.80 51.60
CA GLY A 140 -63.25 -34.65 52.48
C GLY A 140 -62.46 -35.81 53.06
N GLY A 141 -62.82 -36.24 54.27
CA GLY A 141 -62.08 -37.27 54.98
C GLY A 141 -62.40 -38.69 54.51
N SER A 142 -61.38 -39.55 54.40
CA SER A 142 -61.57 -40.94 53.99
C SER A 142 -62.50 -41.71 54.92
N GLY A 143 -63.31 -42.63 54.41
CA GLY A 143 -64.18 -43.49 55.21
C GLY A 143 -63.41 -44.53 56.03
N LYS A 144 -63.97 -44.93 57.18
CA LYS A 144 -63.29 -45.87 58.11
C LYS A 144 -63.32 -47.30 57.56
N SER A 145 -62.21 -48.01 57.64
CA SER A 145 -62.19 -49.45 57.30
C SER A 145 -63.04 -50.27 58.28
N GLY A 146 -63.71 -51.30 57.76
CA GLY A 146 -64.52 -52.23 58.55
C GLY A 146 -63.66 -53.15 59.40
N ASN A 147 -64.06 -53.38 60.66
CA ASN A 147 -63.48 -54.42 61.50
C ASN A 147 -63.87 -55.82 60.97
N LYS A 148 -63.24 -56.90 61.49
CA LYS A 148 -63.60 -58.29 61.16
C LYS A 148 -65.13 -58.48 61.20
N GLY A 149 -65.72 -58.91 60.09
CA GLY A 149 -67.18 -59.07 59.94
C GLY A 149 -67.98 -57.81 59.51
N CYS A 150 -67.36 -56.66 59.17
CA CYS A 150 -68.07 -55.41 58.80
C CYS A 150 -67.59 -54.78 57.47
N ASN A 151 -68.49 -54.06 56.79
CA ASN A 151 -68.18 -53.21 55.62
C ASN A 151 -67.37 -51.97 56.02
N GLY A 152 -66.65 -51.37 55.07
CA GLY A 152 -66.03 -50.05 55.27
C GLY A 152 -67.03 -48.91 55.04
N GLY A 153 -66.84 -47.78 55.73
CA GLY A 153 -67.70 -46.58 55.59
C GLY A 153 -67.29 -45.69 54.41
N ASP A 154 -68.19 -44.83 53.94
CA ASP A 154 -67.93 -43.91 52.81
C ASP A 154 -67.02 -42.75 53.21
N GLY A 155 -66.31 -42.18 52.24
CA GLY A 155 -65.56 -40.95 52.44
C GLY A 155 -66.43 -39.70 52.26
N GLY A 156 -66.07 -38.61 52.95
CA GLY A 156 -66.84 -37.36 52.89
C GLY A 156 -66.54 -36.50 51.66
N ASP A 157 -67.42 -35.56 51.32
CA ASP A 157 -67.25 -34.65 50.16
C ASP A 157 -66.14 -33.61 50.38
N GLY A 158 -65.64 -33.00 49.32
CA GLY A 158 -64.80 -31.80 49.40
C GLY A 158 -65.60 -30.52 49.70
N GLY A 159 -64.94 -29.54 50.31
CA GLY A 159 -65.47 -28.18 50.49
C GLY A 159 -65.33 -27.34 49.22
N ASP A 160 -66.13 -26.30 49.06
CA ASP A 160 -66.06 -25.38 47.91
C ASP A 160 -64.94 -24.34 48.10
N GLY A 161 -64.33 -23.87 47.01
CA GLY A 161 -63.39 -22.76 47.06
C GLY A 161 -64.09 -21.40 47.13
N GLY A 162 -63.43 -20.41 47.75
CA GLY A 162 -63.92 -19.03 47.85
C GLY A 162 -63.71 -18.24 46.55
N ASN A 163 -64.47 -17.17 46.33
CA ASN A 163 -64.32 -16.28 45.18
C ASN A 163 -63.13 -15.32 45.35
N GLY A 164 -62.51 -14.89 44.26
CA GLY A 164 -61.52 -13.80 44.32
C GLY A 164 -62.19 -12.42 44.43
N GLY A 165 -61.50 -11.45 45.01
CA GLY A 165 -61.97 -10.06 45.11
C GLY A 165 -61.73 -9.27 43.82
N ASN A 166 -62.53 -8.26 43.51
CA ASN A 166 -62.30 -7.42 42.32
C ASN A 166 -61.07 -6.50 42.51
N GLY A 167 -60.42 -6.11 41.42
CA GLY A 167 -59.41 -5.07 41.44
C GLY A 167 -60.04 -3.67 41.60
N GLY A 168 -59.29 -2.76 42.19
CA GLY A 168 -59.67 -1.35 42.35
C GLY A 168 -59.43 -0.53 41.09
N ASP A 169 -60.16 0.56 40.93
CA ASP A 169 -60.05 1.43 39.76
C ASP A 169 -58.76 2.28 39.83
N GLY A 170 -58.14 2.49 38.67
CA GLY A 170 -57.08 3.48 38.50
C GLY A 170 -57.66 4.89 38.37
N ALA A 171 -56.86 5.91 38.67
CA ALA A 171 -57.34 7.29 38.73
C ALA A 171 -56.89 8.12 37.51
N ASP A 172 -57.62 9.18 37.19
CA ASP A 172 -57.29 10.02 36.03
C ASP A 172 -55.99 10.82 36.23
N GLY A 173 -55.29 11.10 35.13
CA GLY A 173 -54.14 11.99 35.11
C GLY A 173 -54.57 13.45 35.10
N GLY A 174 -53.73 14.32 35.65
CA GLY A 174 -53.93 15.76 35.64
C GLY A 174 -53.73 16.35 34.24
N ASN A 175 -54.51 17.38 33.91
CA ASN A 175 -54.27 18.23 32.74
C ASN A 175 -52.93 18.97 32.82
N GLY A 176 -52.26 19.13 31.68
CA GLY A 176 -51.18 20.08 31.52
C GLY A 176 -51.72 21.51 31.36
N ALA A 177 -50.89 22.50 31.62
CA ALA A 177 -51.28 23.90 31.64
C ALA A 177 -50.79 24.69 30.43
N ASN A 178 -51.42 25.82 30.15
CA ASN A 178 -51.10 26.60 28.95
C ASN A 178 -49.73 27.30 29.05
N GLY A 179 -49.06 27.45 27.92
CA GLY A 179 -47.88 28.30 27.77
C GLY A 179 -48.24 29.78 27.69
N GLY A 180 -47.28 30.65 28.05
CA GLY A 180 -47.42 32.10 27.98
C GLY A 180 -47.12 32.65 26.58
N ASN A 181 -47.70 33.79 26.25
CA ASN A 181 -47.45 34.46 24.97
C ASN A 181 -46.06 35.11 24.94
N GLY A 182 -45.43 35.14 23.76
CA GLY A 182 -44.23 35.93 23.50
C GLY A 182 -44.53 37.42 23.42
N GLY A 183 -43.57 38.26 23.82
CA GLY A 183 -43.64 39.71 23.73
C GLY A 183 -43.42 40.19 22.31
N SER A 184 -44.06 41.29 21.90
CA SER A 184 -43.83 41.90 20.59
C SER A 184 -42.49 42.64 20.55
N GLY A 185 -41.82 42.63 19.39
CA GLY A 185 -40.65 43.46 19.14
C GLY A 185 -41.02 44.94 19.02
N GLY A 186 -40.06 45.82 19.31
CA GLY A 186 -40.24 47.27 19.29
C GLY A 186 -39.99 47.90 17.93
N SER A 187 -40.31 49.19 17.79
CA SER A 187 -39.90 49.99 16.64
C SER A 187 -38.54 50.64 16.90
N VAL A 188 -37.59 50.46 15.99
CA VAL A 188 -36.27 51.07 16.01
C VAL A 188 -36.14 52.02 14.81
N VAL A 189 -36.10 53.32 15.09
CA VAL A 189 -35.94 54.38 14.09
C VAL A 189 -34.60 55.09 14.31
N ILE A 190 -33.74 55.06 13.31
CA ILE A 190 -32.39 55.63 13.37
C ILE A 190 -32.27 56.70 12.28
N GLU A 191 -32.07 57.94 12.71
CA GLU A 191 -32.07 59.13 11.86
C GLU A 191 -30.64 59.71 11.82
N THR A 192 -30.21 60.23 10.66
CA THR A 192 -28.91 60.91 10.54
C THR A 192 -28.90 61.87 9.36
N HIS A 193 -28.07 62.92 9.40
CA HIS A 193 -27.73 63.71 8.23
C HIS A 193 -26.48 63.19 7.50
N ASN A 194 -25.73 62.26 8.12
CA ASN A 194 -24.53 61.66 7.54
C ASN A 194 -24.72 60.14 7.37
N PRO A 195 -25.08 59.67 6.15
CA PRO A 195 -25.32 58.25 5.90
C PRO A 195 -24.11 57.36 6.22
N ALA A 196 -22.88 57.86 6.14
CA ALA A 196 -21.68 57.06 6.41
C ALA A 196 -21.63 56.54 7.85
N LEU A 197 -22.28 57.21 8.81
CA LEU A 197 -22.33 56.80 10.21
C LEU A 197 -23.13 55.51 10.43
N LEU A 198 -24.07 55.21 9.53
CA LEU A 198 -24.88 53.98 9.58
C LEU A 198 -24.01 52.71 9.46
N LYS A 199 -22.78 52.84 8.93
CA LYS A 199 -21.81 51.74 8.87
C LYS A 199 -21.52 51.16 10.26
N PHE A 200 -21.55 51.98 11.31
CA PHE A 200 -21.27 51.60 12.70
C PHE A 200 -22.49 51.03 13.46
N VAL A 201 -23.67 50.95 12.82
CA VAL A 201 -24.93 50.61 13.50
C VAL A 201 -25.33 49.15 13.31
N GLN A 202 -25.65 48.49 14.42
CA GLN A 202 -26.37 47.21 14.50
C GLN A 202 -27.68 47.41 15.26
N ALA A 203 -28.78 46.88 14.72
CA ALA A 203 -30.09 46.99 15.34
C ALA A 203 -30.86 45.66 15.24
N GLU A 204 -31.57 45.31 16.31
CA GLU A 204 -32.41 44.11 16.39
C GLU A 204 -33.77 44.44 17.02
N CYS A 205 -34.85 43.95 16.43
CA CYS A 205 -36.21 44.18 16.91
C CYS A 205 -37.12 42.95 16.69
N ARG A 206 -36.64 41.76 17.07
CA ARG A 206 -37.36 40.50 16.82
C ARG A 206 -38.55 40.32 17.76
N ALA A 207 -39.52 39.53 17.33
CA ALA A 207 -40.58 39.02 18.20
C ALA A 207 -40.03 38.02 19.23
N GLY A 208 -40.60 38.03 20.43
CA GLY A 208 -40.42 36.97 21.40
C GLY A 208 -41.22 35.74 21.02
N ARG A 209 -40.68 34.56 21.32
CA ARG A 209 -41.31 33.26 21.01
C ARG A 209 -42.40 32.91 22.02
N ARG A 210 -43.39 32.13 21.60
CA ARG A 210 -44.39 31.54 22.49
C ARG A 210 -43.79 30.53 23.47
N GLY A 211 -44.37 30.42 24.65
CA GLY A 211 -44.19 29.27 25.53
C GLY A 211 -45.10 28.11 25.11
N TYR A 212 -44.62 26.88 25.27
CA TYR A 212 -45.36 25.67 24.91
C TYR A 212 -46.34 25.26 26.02
N GLY A 213 -47.46 24.66 25.66
CA GLY A 213 -48.38 24.05 26.61
C GLY A 213 -47.79 22.79 27.25
N GLY A 214 -48.08 22.57 28.53
CA GLY A 214 -47.66 21.37 29.24
C GLY A 214 -48.42 20.13 28.79
N ASP A 215 -47.73 19.00 28.68
CA ASP A 215 -48.34 17.71 28.35
C ASP A 215 -49.34 17.22 29.42
N PRO A 216 -50.35 16.43 29.00
CA PRO A 216 -51.27 15.80 29.94
C PRO A 216 -50.63 14.65 30.73
N GLY A 217 -51.02 14.51 31.99
CA GLY A 217 -50.74 13.34 32.81
C GLY A 217 -51.54 12.12 32.33
N CYS A 218 -50.91 10.95 32.35
CA CYS A 218 -51.58 9.69 32.00
C CYS A 218 -52.51 9.21 33.12
N GLY A 219 -53.65 8.61 32.77
CA GLY A 219 -54.50 7.93 33.74
C GLY A 219 -53.85 6.62 34.23
N GLY A 220 -54.08 6.27 35.48
CA GLY A 220 -53.56 5.04 36.09
C GLY A 220 -54.38 3.81 35.70
N SER A 221 -53.73 2.67 35.61
CA SER A 221 -54.37 1.41 35.22
C SER A 221 -55.29 0.88 36.32
N GLY A 222 -56.43 0.27 35.97
CA GLY A 222 -57.24 -0.50 36.92
C GLY A 222 -56.54 -1.78 37.39
N GLY A 223 -56.74 -2.16 38.65
CA GLY A 223 -56.19 -3.38 39.22
C GLY A 223 -56.90 -4.64 38.72
N HIS A 224 -56.21 -5.77 38.73
CA HIS A 224 -56.79 -7.05 38.33
C HIS A 224 -57.65 -7.66 39.43
N GLY A 225 -58.73 -8.35 39.07
CA GLY A 225 -59.49 -9.16 40.00
C GLY A 225 -58.72 -10.43 40.40
N GLY A 226 -58.83 -10.83 41.67
CA GLY A 226 -58.24 -12.05 42.20
C GLY A 226 -58.93 -13.30 41.65
N SER A 227 -58.20 -14.40 41.58
CA SER A 227 -58.74 -15.68 41.11
C SER A 227 -59.66 -16.33 42.15
N GLY A 228 -60.70 -17.05 41.73
CA GLY A 228 -61.43 -17.94 42.64
C GLY A 228 -60.56 -19.13 43.10
N GLY A 229 -60.77 -19.59 44.33
CA GLY A 229 -60.14 -20.76 44.92
C GLY A 229 -60.74 -22.07 44.39
N SER A 230 -59.93 -23.12 44.34
CA SER A 230 -60.39 -24.44 43.85
C SER A 230 -61.29 -25.13 44.87
N GLY A 231 -62.27 -25.92 44.43
CA GLY A 231 -62.95 -26.85 45.33
C GLY A 231 -62.03 -27.97 45.83
N GLY A 232 -62.27 -28.47 47.04
CA GLY A 232 -61.55 -29.57 47.65
C GLY A 232 -62.01 -30.92 47.10
N SER A 233 -61.16 -31.95 47.20
CA SER A 233 -61.49 -33.28 46.69
C SER A 233 -62.30 -34.11 47.69
N GLY A 234 -63.26 -34.92 47.25
CA GLY A 234 -63.95 -35.88 48.11
C GLY A 234 -63.07 -37.06 48.54
N GLY A 235 -63.22 -37.49 49.79
CA GLY A 235 -62.44 -38.52 50.47
C GLY A 235 -62.78 -39.93 50.00
N SER A 236 -61.78 -40.81 49.97
CA SER A 236 -61.93 -42.22 49.56
C SER A 236 -62.75 -43.03 50.57
N GLY A 237 -63.60 -43.96 50.13
CA GLY A 237 -64.27 -44.88 51.04
C GLY A 237 -63.33 -45.91 51.69
N GLY A 238 -63.74 -46.43 52.85
CA GLY A 238 -62.96 -47.34 53.69
C GLY A 238 -63.06 -48.80 53.22
N SER A 239 -62.01 -49.58 53.48
CA SER A 239 -61.94 -50.99 53.04
C SER A 239 -62.80 -51.92 53.90
N ALA A 240 -63.31 -53.02 53.33
CA ALA A 240 -64.04 -54.06 54.09
C ALA A 240 -63.14 -54.86 55.05
N GLY A 241 -63.69 -55.36 56.16
CA GLY A 241 -62.96 -56.20 57.13
C GLY A 241 -62.76 -57.66 56.70
N GLN A 242 -62.00 -58.45 57.48
CA GLN A 242 -61.79 -59.88 57.21
C GLN A 242 -63.05 -60.72 57.55
N PRO A 243 -63.52 -61.63 56.67
CA PRO A 243 -64.73 -62.43 56.88
C PRO A 243 -64.52 -63.56 57.91
N VAL A 244 -65.58 -63.92 58.66
CA VAL A 244 -65.50 -64.92 59.76
C VAL A 244 -66.24 -66.24 59.43
N ASP A 245 -67.10 -66.24 58.41
CA ASP A 245 -67.76 -67.40 57.79
C ASP A 245 -68.02 -67.06 56.30
N SER A 246 -68.78 -67.88 55.55
CA SER A 246 -69.08 -67.65 54.12
C SER A 246 -70.03 -66.47 53.82
N GLU A 247 -69.78 -65.29 54.38
CA GLU A 247 -70.44 -64.01 54.04
C GLU A 247 -69.46 -63.02 53.36
N SER A 248 -69.99 -62.23 52.42
CA SER A 248 -69.27 -61.23 51.62
C SER A 248 -69.38 -59.82 52.24
N LEU A 249 -68.25 -59.11 52.38
CA LEU A 249 -68.18 -57.73 52.88
C LEU A 249 -67.72 -56.74 51.76
N SER A 250 -68.23 -55.50 51.75
CA SER A 250 -67.93 -54.45 50.76
C SER A 250 -67.20 -53.22 51.34
N SER A 251 -66.44 -52.53 50.50
CA SER A 251 -65.79 -51.25 50.84
C SER A 251 -66.75 -50.08 50.62
N GLY A 252 -66.52 -48.95 51.31
CA GLY A 252 -67.32 -47.73 51.16
C GLY A 252 -67.01 -46.95 49.87
N GLU A 253 -67.92 -46.05 49.48
CA GLU A 253 -67.81 -45.17 48.31
C GLU A 253 -66.98 -43.90 48.59
N ARG A 254 -66.48 -43.27 47.53
CA ARG A 254 -65.73 -42.01 47.60
C ARG A 254 -66.70 -40.82 47.58
N GLY A 255 -66.45 -39.81 48.42
CA GLY A 255 -67.18 -38.54 48.40
C GLY A 255 -66.93 -37.73 47.11
N SER A 256 -67.81 -36.78 46.82
CA SER A 256 -67.75 -35.86 45.67
C SER A 256 -66.81 -34.68 45.91
N ASP A 257 -66.21 -34.13 44.84
CA ASP A 257 -65.36 -32.94 44.93
C ASP A 257 -66.21 -31.65 45.05
N GLY A 258 -65.72 -30.66 45.80
CA GLY A 258 -66.34 -29.34 45.93
C GLY A 258 -66.20 -28.47 44.69
N ARG A 259 -66.99 -27.40 44.60
CA ARG A 259 -66.97 -26.45 43.47
C ARG A 259 -65.88 -25.40 43.64
N SER A 260 -65.29 -24.95 42.53
CA SER A 260 -64.35 -23.83 42.55
C SER A 260 -65.08 -22.49 42.61
N GLY A 261 -64.50 -21.50 43.29
CA GLY A 261 -64.98 -20.13 43.35
C GLY A 261 -64.76 -19.37 42.04
N GLN A 262 -65.47 -18.25 41.88
CA GLN A 262 -65.37 -17.36 40.73
C GLN A 262 -64.26 -16.31 40.93
N SER A 263 -63.59 -15.92 39.84
CA SER A 263 -62.62 -14.82 39.86
C SER A 263 -63.32 -13.46 39.95
N GLY A 264 -62.68 -12.51 40.63
CA GLY A 264 -63.10 -11.11 40.70
C GLY A 264 -62.91 -10.39 39.35
N GLN A 265 -63.63 -9.28 39.18
CA GLN A 265 -63.53 -8.41 38.01
C GLN A 265 -62.32 -7.47 38.11
N ASN A 266 -61.78 -7.05 36.96
CA ASN A 266 -60.75 -6.03 36.93
C ASN A 266 -61.36 -4.63 37.16
N GLY A 267 -60.63 -3.75 37.84
CA GLY A 267 -60.96 -2.34 37.97
C GLY A 267 -60.80 -1.59 36.64
N GLN A 268 -61.48 -0.45 36.51
CA GLN A 268 -61.37 0.41 35.33
C GLN A 268 -60.10 1.25 35.37
N SER A 269 -59.52 1.54 34.20
CA SER A 269 -58.39 2.46 34.11
C SER A 269 -58.85 3.91 34.08
N GLY A 270 -58.09 4.80 34.71
CA GLY A 270 -58.30 6.23 34.69
C GLY A 270 -58.04 6.83 33.31
N ARG A 271 -58.64 7.99 33.07
CA ARG A 271 -58.52 8.77 31.84
C ARG A 271 -57.23 9.59 31.83
N GLN A 272 -56.70 9.82 30.64
CA GLN A 272 -55.62 10.78 30.44
C GLN A 272 -56.14 12.21 30.62
N GLY A 273 -55.32 13.09 31.20
CA GLY A 273 -55.60 14.52 31.25
C GLY A 273 -55.63 15.17 29.86
N MET A 274 -55.97 16.44 29.82
CA MET A 274 -55.92 17.29 28.62
C MET A 274 -54.59 18.04 28.56
N GLY A 275 -53.96 18.15 27.39
CA GLY A 275 -52.76 18.98 27.23
C GLY A 275 -53.07 20.47 27.30
N GLY A 276 -52.11 21.25 27.75
CA GLY A 276 -52.16 22.70 27.72
C GLY A 276 -52.04 23.24 26.30
N GLN A 277 -52.57 24.43 26.06
CA GLN A 277 -52.41 25.14 24.80
C GLN A 277 -51.10 25.93 24.78
N ASP A 278 -50.42 25.93 23.63
CA ASP A 278 -49.30 26.84 23.39
C ASP A 278 -49.75 28.31 23.47
N GLY A 279 -48.85 29.18 23.90
CA GLY A 279 -49.03 30.63 23.77
C GLY A 279 -48.96 31.08 22.31
N GLN A 280 -49.05 32.39 22.08
CA GLN A 280 -48.86 33.00 20.76
C GLN A 280 -47.49 33.66 20.66
N ASP A 281 -46.87 33.59 19.48
CA ASP A 281 -45.64 34.33 19.21
C ASP A 281 -45.94 35.84 19.23
N GLY A 282 -44.96 36.64 19.66
CA GLY A 282 -45.08 38.09 19.60
C GLY A 282 -45.13 38.61 18.17
N MET A 283 -45.58 39.85 17.98
CA MET A 283 -45.49 40.49 16.67
C MET A 283 -44.05 40.95 16.40
N PRO A 284 -43.53 40.79 15.17
CA PRO A 284 -42.23 41.34 14.80
C PRO A 284 -42.19 42.87 15.00
N GLY A 285 -41.05 43.38 15.46
CA GLY A 285 -40.78 44.81 15.50
C GLY A 285 -40.52 45.39 14.11
N SER A 286 -40.28 46.70 14.05
CA SER A 286 -39.95 47.40 12.80
C SER A 286 -38.61 48.12 12.92
N LEU A 287 -37.78 48.03 11.88
CA LEU A 287 -36.50 48.74 11.80
C LEU A 287 -36.55 49.71 10.62
N LEU A 288 -36.25 50.98 10.87
CA LEU A 288 -36.22 52.01 9.84
C LEU A 288 -35.01 52.93 10.03
N PHE A 289 -34.17 52.99 9.02
CA PHE A 289 -33.11 53.98 8.89
C PHE A 289 -33.63 55.13 8.03
N ARG A 290 -33.32 56.37 8.41
CA ARG A 290 -33.62 57.58 7.62
C ARG A 290 -32.40 58.47 7.53
N VAL A 291 -32.12 58.91 6.31
CA VAL A 291 -31.07 59.88 6.03
C VAL A 291 -31.74 61.17 5.59
N TYR A 292 -31.40 62.28 6.24
CA TYR A 292 -31.92 63.60 5.97
C TYR A 292 -30.93 64.46 5.21
N ASP A 293 -31.45 65.34 4.37
CA ASP A 293 -30.66 66.36 3.70
C ASP A 293 -30.20 67.41 4.73
N PRO A 294 -28.88 67.70 4.85
CA PRO A 294 -28.38 68.61 5.89
C PRO A 294 -28.82 70.07 5.71
N ILE A 295 -29.33 70.46 4.54
CA ILE A 295 -29.75 71.84 4.24
C ILE A 295 -31.27 71.96 4.33
N THR A 296 -31.99 71.06 3.67
CA THR A 296 -33.46 71.13 3.52
C THR A 296 -34.21 70.32 4.58
N ASN A 297 -33.52 69.41 5.29
CA ASN A 297 -34.08 68.48 6.26
C ASN A 297 -35.20 67.59 5.71
N ASN A 298 -35.20 67.36 4.39
CA ASN A 298 -36.06 66.39 3.73
C ASN A 298 -35.42 65.00 3.77
N ILE A 299 -36.22 63.93 3.70
CA ILE A 299 -35.70 62.56 3.63
C ILE A 299 -35.01 62.37 2.28
N LEU A 300 -33.70 62.07 2.30
CA LEU A 300 -32.91 61.71 1.13
C LEU A 300 -33.01 60.22 0.82
N ASP A 301 -32.99 59.38 1.86
CA ASP A 301 -33.06 57.94 1.72
C ASP A 301 -33.64 57.30 2.98
N GLN A 302 -34.32 56.17 2.81
CA GLN A 302 -34.81 55.38 3.93
C GLN A 302 -34.89 53.90 3.57
N GLY A 303 -34.62 53.04 4.54
CA GLY A 303 -34.63 51.60 4.33
C GLY A 303 -34.67 50.81 5.64
N THR A 304 -34.86 49.50 5.53
CA THR A 304 -34.86 48.57 6.68
C THR A 304 -33.50 47.91 6.89
N SER A 305 -32.55 48.10 5.97
CA SER A 305 -31.14 47.71 6.07
C SER A 305 -30.25 48.78 5.43
N VAL A 306 -29.02 48.89 5.91
CA VAL A 306 -28.04 49.87 5.42
C VAL A 306 -27.36 49.37 4.14
N PHE A 307 -26.58 50.23 3.50
CA PHE A 307 -25.73 49.85 2.35
C PHE A 307 -24.67 48.80 2.72
N ASP A 308 -24.27 47.97 1.74
CA ASP A 308 -23.17 47.02 1.89
C ASP A 308 -22.43 46.84 0.56
N LEU A 309 -21.16 47.26 0.53
CA LEU A 309 -20.35 47.28 -0.68
C LEU A 309 -19.65 45.94 -0.90
N PHE A 310 -19.78 45.43 -2.11
CA PHE A 310 -19.05 44.27 -2.60
C PHE A 310 -18.16 44.66 -3.77
N VAL A 311 -16.95 44.10 -3.81
CA VAL A 311 -16.13 44.07 -5.03
C VAL A 311 -16.46 42.75 -5.72
N THR A 312 -17.13 42.80 -6.86
CA THR A 312 -17.63 41.60 -7.54
C THR A 312 -16.64 41.04 -8.55
N SER A 313 -15.80 41.89 -9.14
CA SER A 313 -14.73 41.49 -10.05
C SER A 313 -13.63 42.54 -10.14
N PHE A 314 -12.43 42.09 -10.50
CA PHE A 314 -11.34 42.91 -11.01
C PHE A 314 -10.43 42.04 -11.88
N GLN A 315 -9.58 42.66 -12.70
CA GLN A 315 -8.59 41.99 -13.51
C GLN A 315 -7.23 42.66 -13.36
N LEU A 316 -6.17 41.84 -13.34
CA LEU A 316 -4.79 42.29 -13.36
C LEU A 316 -4.31 42.31 -14.82
N PHE A 317 -3.59 43.35 -15.19
CA PHE A 317 -2.99 43.52 -16.50
C PHE A 317 -1.51 43.85 -16.37
N ALA A 318 -0.72 43.29 -17.27
CA ALA A 318 0.67 43.67 -17.50
C ALA A 318 0.71 45.05 -18.18
N THR A 319 1.72 45.86 -17.85
CA THR A 319 1.94 47.11 -18.60
C THR A 319 2.44 46.81 -20.01
N GLU A 320 3.23 45.75 -20.15
CA GLU A 320 3.71 45.21 -21.43
C GLU A 320 3.15 43.79 -21.58
N ASP A 321 1.92 43.66 -22.07
CA ASP A 321 1.22 42.38 -22.10
C ASP A 321 1.76 41.45 -23.19
N ASP A 322 2.66 40.56 -22.78
CA ASP A 322 3.11 39.42 -23.58
C ASP A 322 2.38 38.11 -23.22
N GLY A 323 1.29 38.19 -22.44
CA GLY A 323 0.53 37.03 -21.98
C GLY A 323 1.16 36.26 -20.83
N VAL A 324 2.29 36.71 -20.29
CA VAL A 324 2.99 36.09 -19.15
C VAL A 324 3.25 37.16 -18.09
N PHE A 325 2.83 36.89 -16.86
CA PHE A 325 3.24 37.73 -15.73
C PHE A 325 4.61 37.29 -15.22
N GLU A 326 5.60 38.17 -15.26
CA GLU A 326 6.97 37.85 -14.88
C GLU A 326 7.43 38.52 -13.57
N PRO A 327 8.42 37.94 -12.86
CA PRO A 327 9.01 38.60 -11.69
C PRO A 327 9.61 39.96 -12.04
N GLY A 328 9.35 40.97 -11.20
CA GLY A 328 9.82 42.35 -11.41
C GLY A 328 8.95 43.21 -12.34
N GLU A 329 7.90 42.65 -12.93
CA GLU A 329 7.07 43.35 -13.90
C GLU A 329 6.13 44.40 -13.26
N THR A 330 5.89 45.51 -13.98
CA THR A 330 4.88 46.50 -13.60
C THR A 330 3.51 46.09 -14.11
N VAL A 331 2.53 46.06 -13.21
CA VAL A 331 1.16 45.63 -13.46
C VAL A 331 0.17 46.67 -12.96
N PHE A 332 -1.07 46.60 -13.44
CA PHE A 332 -2.17 47.41 -12.92
C PHE A 332 -3.46 46.60 -12.82
N VAL A 333 -4.25 46.88 -11.79
CA VAL A 333 -5.59 46.34 -11.63
C VAL A 333 -6.60 47.28 -12.29
N SER A 334 -7.50 46.73 -13.10
CA SER A 334 -8.58 47.43 -13.78
C SER A 334 -9.85 46.56 -13.83
N ALA A 335 -10.88 47.04 -14.53
CA ALA A 335 -12.19 46.40 -14.62
C ALA A 335 -12.81 46.09 -13.24
N VAL A 336 -12.52 46.93 -12.25
CA VAL A 336 -13.01 46.76 -10.88
C VAL A 336 -14.49 47.09 -10.84
N THR A 337 -15.31 46.09 -10.54
CA THR A 337 -16.76 46.24 -10.46
C THR A 337 -17.21 46.17 -9.00
N LEU A 338 -17.98 47.17 -8.61
CA LEU A 338 -18.57 47.33 -7.29
C LEU A 338 -20.07 47.06 -7.37
N SER A 339 -20.64 46.50 -6.30
CA SER A 339 -22.08 46.35 -6.16
C SER A 339 -22.52 46.72 -4.74
N ASN A 340 -23.59 47.50 -4.62
CA ASN A 340 -24.23 47.72 -3.34
C ASN A 340 -25.30 46.65 -3.14
N GLN A 341 -25.05 45.69 -2.25
CA GLN A 341 -25.98 44.61 -1.90
C GLN A 341 -26.80 44.94 -0.65
N GLY A 342 -26.67 46.16 -0.12
CA GLY A 342 -27.48 46.66 0.98
C GLY A 342 -28.80 47.30 0.53
N GLY A 343 -29.62 47.71 1.50
CA GLY A 343 -30.98 48.21 1.29
C GLY A 343 -31.10 49.73 1.13
N MET A 344 -30.01 50.47 1.36
CA MET A 344 -29.94 51.94 1.25
C MET A 344 -28.82 52.34 0.29
N ILE A 345 -28.85 53.60 -0.15
CA ILE A 345 -27.86 54.22 -1.02
C ILE A 345 -26.49 54.20 -0.32
N LEU A 346 -25.48 53.63 -0.99
CA LEU A 346 -24.10 53.72 -0.56
C LEU A 346 -23.58 55.14 -0.83
N PRO A 347 -23.18 55.90 0.20
CA PRO A 347 -22.72 57.27 0.01
C PRO A 347 -21.34 57.34 -0.65
N VAL A 348 -21.06 58.50 -1.25
CA VAL A 348 -19.73 58.90 -1.72
C VAL A 348 -18.71 58.92 -0.57
N GLY A 349 -17.42 58.87 -0.90
CA GLY A 349 -16.33 58.91 0.08
C GLY A 349 -15.83 57.52 0.53
N THR A 350 -16.38 56.43 -0.01
CA THR A 350 -15.80 55.09 0.18
C THR A 350 -14.46 55.01 -0.55
N VAL A 351 -13.41 54.57 0.14
CA VAL A 351 -12.05 54.43 -0.40
C VAL A 351 -11.82 52.98 -0.80
N ILE A 352 -11.49 52.73 -2.07
CA ILE A 352 -11.15 51.42 -2.62
C ILE A 352 -9.65 51.39 -2.91
N SER A 353 -8.97 50.29 -2.57
CA SER A 353 -7.54 50.11 -2.81
C SER A 353 -7.18 48.63 -3.02
N PHE A 354 -5.99 48.39 -3.55
CA PHE A 354 -5.37 47.07 -3.67
C PHE A 354 -4.07 47.09 -2.87
N PRO A 355 -4.07 46.69 -1.59
CA PRO A 355 -2.88 46.75 -0.75
C PRO A 355 -1.83 45.72 -1.17
N SER A 356 -0.58 45.96 -0.76
CA SER A 356 0.49 45.00 -0.96
C SER A 356 0.16 43.65 -0.30
N THR A 357 0.44 42.56 -1.01
CA THR A 357 0.20 41.20 -0.53
C THR A 357 1.51 40.51 -0.18
N GLN A 358 1.47 39.64 0.83
CA GLN A 358 2.62 38.81 1.19
C GLN A 358 2.40 37.38 0.73
N GLY A 359 3.38 36.84 0.02
CA GLY A 359 3.40 35.46 -0.47
C GLY A 359 4.80 35.06 -0.93
N GLN A 360 4.94 33.86 -1.52
CA GLN A 360 6.17 33.46 -2.21
C GLN A 360 6.53 34.48 -3.31
N GLN A 361 5.49 35.00 -3.95
CA GLN A 361 5.54 36.11 -4.88
C GLN A 361 4.55 37.17 -4.39
N SER A 362 4.99 38.43 -4.30
CA SER A 362 4.24 39.50 -3.63
C SER A 362 3.80 40.57 -4.63
N PHE A 363 2.57 41.08 -4.47
CA PHE A 363 2.11 42.28 -5.17
C PHE A 363 2.55 43.48 -4.34
N LEU A 364 3.36 44.36 -4.92
CA LEU A 364 3.83 45.59 -4.31
C LEU A 364 2.96 46.72 -4.83
N SER A 365 2.02 47.18 -4.02
CA SER A 365 1.10 48.27 -4.39
C SER A 365 1.87 49.59 -4.53
N ALA A 366 1.45 50.44 -5.47
CA ALA A 366 1.90 51.83 -5.56
C ALA A 366 1.13 52.76 -4.58
N ASP A 367 0.44 52.19 -3.60
CA ASP A 367 -0.41 52.88 -2.61
C ASP A 367 -1.49 53.78 -3.23
N THR A 368 -1.92 53.44 -4.45
CA THR A 368 -3.01 54.13 -5.15
C THR A 368 -4.37 53.70 -4.61
N PHE A 369 -5.29 54.64 -4.49
CA PHE A 369 -6.67 54.39 -4.06
C PHE A 369 -7.66 55.20 -4.91
N TYR A 370 -8.90 54.73 -4.96
CA TYR A 370 -10.02 55.42 -5.60
C TYR A 370 -11.03 55.84 -4.53
N VAL A 371 -11.40 57.12 -4.51
CA VAL A 371 -12.48 57.62 -3.65
C VAL A 371 -13.75 57.63 -4.48
N LEU A 372 -14.75 56.87 -4.05
CA LEU A 372 -16.05 56.81 -4.69
C LEU A 372 -16.70 58.20 -4.71
N ASP A 373 -16.87 58.74 -5.91
CA ASP A 373 -17.34 60.10 -6.20
C ASP A 373 -18.83 60.18 -6.53
N GLN A 374 -19.47 59.03 -6.74
CA GLN A 374 -20.92 58.93 -6.94
C GLN A 374 -21.56 57.85 -6.05
N ALA A 375 -22.78 58.13 -5.62
CA ALA A 375 -23.53 57.21 -4.77
C ALA A 375 -24.03 55.99 -5.57
N ILE A 376 -24.06 54.81 -4.94
CA ILE A 376 -24.54 53.57 -5.58
C ILE A 376 -25.89 53.19 -4.95
N LEU A 377 -26.95 53.20 -5.76
CA LEU A 377 -28.29 52.80 -5.34
C LEU A 377 -28.31 51.33 -4.86
N PRO A 378 -29.30 50.92 -4.03
CA PRO A 378 -29.50 49.51 -3.69
C PRO A 378 -29.57 48.60 -4.92
N GLY A 379 -28.78 47.52 -4.94
CA GLY A 379 -28.63 46.62 -6.09
C GLY A 379 -27.85 47.21 -7.29
N GLY A 380 -27.42 48.47 -7.20
CA GLY A 380 -26.66 49.15 -8.23
C GLY A 380 -25.28 48.56 -8.42
N ILE A 381 -24.77 48.70 -9.65
CA ILE A 381 -23.43 48.28 -10.05
C ILE A 381 -22.66 49.51 -10.51
N PHE A 382 -21.40 49.60 -10.14
CA PHE A 382 -20.49 50.65 -10.60
C PHE A 382 -19.15 50.07 -11.01
N THR A 383 -18.63 50.47 -12.17
CA THR A 383 -17.29 50.10 -12.61
C THR A 383 -16.35 51.27 -12.40
N ILE A 384 -15.27 51.04 -11.66
CA ILE A 384 -14.28 52.07 -11.33
C ILE A 384 -13.50 52.44 -12.62
N PRO A 385 -13.49 53.72 -13.05
CA PRO A 385 -12.76 54.18 -14.24
C PRO A 385 -11.29 54.54 -13.91
N PHE A 386 -10.68 53.83 -12.96
CA PHE A 386 -9.34 54.09 -12.43
C PHE A 386 -8.50 52.81 -12.43
N GLN A 387 -7.19 52.95 -12.65
CA GLN A 387 -6.24 51.85 -12.66
C GLN A 387 -5.38 51.89 -11.39
N PHE A 388 -5.28 50.77 -10.69
CA PHE A 388 -4.47 50.66 -9.48
C PHE A 388 -3.12 50.03 -9.83
N PHE A 389 -2.04 50.80 -9.78
CA PHE A 389 -0.72 50.35 -10.19
C PHE A 389 0.01 49.58 -9.09
N GLY A 390 0.87 48.66 -9.49
CA GLY A 390 1.79 47.95 -8.62
C GLY A 390 2.89 47.24 -9.39
N THR A 391 3.72 46.50 -8.67
CA THR A 391 4.84 45.73 -9.23
C THR A 391 4.84 44.33 -8.64
N ILE A 392 5.13 43.34 -9.48
CA ILE A 392 5.39 41.98 -9.05
C ILE A 392 6.78 41.96 -8.41
N SER A 393 6.93 41.53 -7.15
CA SER A 393 8.24 41.50 -6.50
C SER A 393 9.28 40.75 -7.33
N ASP A 394 10.56 41.12 -7.26
CA ASP A 394 11.59 40.35 -7.96
C ASP A 394 11.95 39.06 -7.20
N THR A 395 12.52 38.08 -7.89
CA THR A 395 12.97 36.78 -7.34
C THR A 395 14.50 36.64 -7.43
N PRO A 396 15.21 36.00 -6.47
CA PRO A 396 16.63 35.72 -6.63
C PRO A 396 16.91 34.77 -7.81
N GLU A 397 18.17 34.70 -8.24
CA GLU A 397 18.59 33.72 -9.26
C GLU A 397 18.31 32.27 -8.79
N PRO A 398 17.89 31.38 -9.70
CA PRO A 398 17.54 30.01 -9.35
C PRO A 398 18.79 29.24 -8.89
N MET A 399 18.64 28.54 -7.76
CA MET A 399 19.61 27.55 -7.28
C MET A 399 19.27 26.13 -7.73
N GLY A 400 18.00 25.85 -8.04
CA GLY A 400 17.50 24.55 -8.48
C GLY A 400 17.45 24.41 -10.01
N VAL A 401 17.01 23.24 -10.46
CA VAL A 401 16.76 22.93 -11.88
C VAL A 401 15.28 23.09 -12.23
N GLY A 402 15.02 23.46 -13.48
CA GLY A 402 13.67 23.60 -14.03
C GLY A 402 13.06 25.00 -13.89
N PRO A 403 11.88 25.22 -14.52
CA PRO A 403 11.33 26.55 -14.73
C PRO A 403 10.79 27.17 -13.44
N TYR A 404 10.97 28.48 -13.30
CA TYR A 404 10.40 29.23 -12.19
C TYR A 404 8.87 29.36 -12.36
N LYS A 405 8.11 28.96 -11.33
CA LYS A 405 6.66 29.18 -11.23
C LYS A 405 6.27 29.55 -9.81
N SER A 406 5.44 30.58 -9.66
CA SER A 406 4.87 30.99 -8.37
C SER A 406 3.45 31.54 -8.52
N ILE A 407 2.77 31.77 -7.39
CA ILE A 407 1.43 32.35 -7.34
C ILE A 407 1.52 33.75 -6.73
N LEU A 408 0.97 34.73 -7.44
CA LEU A 408 0.78 36.11 -7.00
C LEU A 408 -0.67 36.31 -6.53
N PRO A 409 -0.91 36.43 -5.23
CA PRO A 409 -2.21 36.84 -4.72
C PRO A 409 -2.39 38.36 -4.90
N VAL A 410 -3.50 38.79 -5.48
CA VAL A 410 -3.94 40.20 -5.51
C VAL A 410 -5.29 40.29 -4.82
N GLN A 411 -5.48 41.26 -3.94
CA GLN A 411 -6.71 41.39 -3.15
C GLN A 411 -7.21 42.84 -3.10
N SER A 412 -8.53 43.01 -3.14
CA SER A 412 -9.19 44.30 -2.97
C SER A 412 -9.47 44.60 -1.50
N SER A 413 -9.54 45.89 -1.17
CA SER A 413 -9.98 46.42 0.11
C SER A 413 -10.84 47.65 -0.11
N ALA A 414 -11.89 47.83 0.69
CA ALA A 414 -12.63 49.08 0.71
C ALA A 414 -13.02 49.48 2.14
N THR A 415 -12.94 50.78 2.42
CA THR A 415 -13.28 51.38 3.71
C THR A 415 -14.14 52.62 3.52
N LEU A 416 -15.17 52.77 4.35
CA LEU A 416 -15.91 54.03 4.48
C LEU A 416 -15.61 54.62 5.85
N LEU A 417 -15.13 55.86 5.88
CA LEU A 417 -14.49 56.46 7.05
C LEU A 417 -13.31 55.59 7.50
N THR A 418 -13.44 54.86 8.60
CA THR A 418 -12.43 53.91 9.11
C THR A 418 -12.90 52.45 9.09
N SER A 419 -14.14 52.19 8.66
CA SER A 419 -14.76 50.88 8.79
C SER A 419 -14.68 50.08 7.48
N PRO A 420 -14.12 48.87 7.49
CA PRO A 420 -13.99 48.06 6.28
C PRO A 420 -15.33 47.49 5.81
N PHE A 421 -15.44 47.23 4.52
CA PHE A 421 -16.48 46.39 3.94
C PHE A 421 -15.97 44.95 3.83
N PRO A 422 -16.51 43.99 4.60
CA PRO A 422 -16.14 42.59 4.45
C PRO A 422 -16.39 42.08 3.03
N GLY A 423 -17.51 42.49 2.40
CA GLY A 423 -17.83 42.14 1.01
C GLY A 423 -16.89 42.74 -0.04
N ALA A 424 -16.07 43.74 0.31
CA ALA A 424 -15.09 44.32 -0.59
C ALA A 424 -13.77 43.56 -0.63
N PHE A 425 -13.60 42.51 0.18
CA PHE A 425 -12.48 41.60 0.07
C PHE A 425 -12.75 40.57 -1.05
N LEU A 426 -12.10 40.76 -2.19
CA LEU A 426 -12.03 39.79 -3.27
C LEU A 426 -10.55 39.50 -3.52
N LYS A 427 -10.20 38.21 -3.64
CA LYS A 427 -8.83 37.76 -3.89
C LYS A 427 -8.78 36.94 -5.17
N ASN A 428 -7.86 37.31 -6.07
CA ASN A 428 -7.53 36.55 -7.28
C ASN A 428 -6.06 36.12 -7.23
N ASP A 429 -5.77 34.91 -7.70
CA ASP A 429 -4.42 34.34 -7.76
C ASP A 429 -3.95 34.27 -9.23
N TYR A 430 -2.74 34.76 -9.50
CA TYR A 430 -2.13 34.81 -10.84
C TYR A 430 -0.84 33.99 -10.89
N ILE A 431 -0.57 33.32 -12.01
CA ILE A 431 0.65 32.51 -12.18
C ILE A 431 1.78 33.41 -12.65
N ILE A 432 2.89 33.40 -11.91
CA ILE A 432 4.11 34.14 -12.23
C ILE A 432 5.18 33.18 -12.75
N GLN A 433 5.73 33.46 -13.92
CA GLN A 433 6.75 32.66 -14.58
C GLN A 433 7.54 33.53 -15.58
N TYR A 434 8.69 33.05 -16.05
CA TYR A 434 9.43 33.74 -17.11
C TYR A 434 8.87 33.38 -18.50
N PRO A 435 8.99 34.28 -19.49
CA PRO A 435 8.43 34.09 -20.84
C PRO A 435 9.14 33.00 -21.66
N ILE A 436 10.38 32.65 -21.28
CA ILE A 436 11.20 31.62 -21.93
C ILE A 436 11.57 30.56 -20.89
N GLN A 437 11.48 29.29 -21.30
CA GLN A 437 11.87 28.15 -20.48
C GLN A 437 12.61 27.10 -21.30
N PHE A 438 13.33 26.18 -20.65
CA PHE A 438 13.81 24.98 -21.32
C PHE A 438 12.63 24.07 -21.72
N GLU A 439 12.68 23.53 -22.93
CA GLU A 439 11.75 22.49 -23.39
C GLU A 439 12.37 21.10 -23.24
N ALA A 440 13.62 20.94 -23.67
CA ALA A 440 14.31 19.67 -23.64
C ALA A 440 15.83 19.85 -23.67
N ILE A 441 16.53 18.89 -23.09
CA ILE A 441 17.96 18.67 -23.29
C ILE A 441 18.15 17.24 -23.77
N PHE A 442 18.60 17.11 -25.01
CA PHE A 442 18.90 15.82 -25.61
C PHE A 442 20.42 15.62 -25.65
N ALA A 443 20.89 14.56 -25.02
CA ALA A 443 22.27 14.13 -25.08
C ALA A 443 22.30 12.60 -25.22
N PRO A 444 23.30 12.03 -25.92
CA PRO A 444 23.45 10.59 -25.92
C PRO A 444 23.71 10.13 -24.48
N PRO A 445 23.00 9.09 -24.00
CA PRO A 445 23.18 8.62 -22.63
C PRO A 445 24.61 8.12 -22.38
N GLN A 446 25.30 7.72 -23.45
CA GLN A 446 26.65 7.19 -23.41
C GLN A 446 27.46 7.58 -24.62
N LEU A 447 28.78 7.61 -24.46
CA LEU A 447 29.72 7.70 -25.56
C LEU A 447 30.86 6.70 -25.39
N GLY A 448 31.34 6.21 -26.53
CA GLY A 448 32.61 5.54 -26.69
C GLY A 448 33.78 6.51 -26.55
N ARG A 449 34.95 5.97 -26.21
CA ARG A 449 36.20 6.73 -26.35
C ARG A 449 36.37 7.10 -27.82
N THR A 450 36.72 8.36 -28.09
CA THR A 450 36.83 8.95 -29.44
C THR A 450 35.52 9.02 -30.26
N GLU A 451 34.38 8.67 -29.67
CA GLU A 451 33.08 8.82 -30.32
C GLU A 451 32.57 10.25 -30.17
N ARG A 452 31.93 10.77 -31.23
CA ARG A 452 31.27 12.06 -31.22
C ARG A 452 29.78 11.91 -30.95
N GLY A 453 29.30 12.63 -29.95
CA GLY A 453 27.90 12.77 -29.59
C GLY A 453 27.37 14.16 -29.96
N THR A 454 26.05 14.27 -30.08
CA THR A 454 25.38 15.57 -30.25
C THR A 454 24.58 15.89 -29.00
N VAL A 455 24.89 17.01 -28.36
CA VAL A 455 24.09 17.58 -27.26
C VAL A 455 23.23 18.69 -27.84
N THR A 456 21.91 18.58 -27.76
CA THR A 456 20.96 19.59 -28.23
C THR A 456 20.18 20.15 -27.06
N VAL A 457 20.22 21.47 -26.89
CA VAL A 457 19.43 22.21 -25.91
C VAL A 457 18.31 22.93 -26.65
N THR A 458 17.06 22.74 -26.21
CA THR A 458 15.88 23.37 -26.80
C THR A 458 15.19 24.26 -25.77
N PHE A 459 14.89 25.48 -26.19
CA PHE A 459 14.19 26.50 -25.42
C PHE A 459 12.83 26.77 -26.07
N LYS A 460 11.82 27.07 -25.26
CA LYS A 460 10.47 27.41 -25.70
C LYS A 460 10.08 28.79 -25.24
N ASN A 461 9.59 29.59 -26.19
CA ASN A 461 8.92 30.84 -25.89
C ASN A 461 7.43 30.56 -25.64
N ILE A 462 6.98 30.82 -24.41
CA ILE A 462 5.58 30.63 -24.00
C ILE A 462 4.77 31.93 -24.01
N SER A 463 5.42 33.05 -24.31
CA SER A 463 4.77 34.36 -24.44
C SER A 463 4.18 34.59 -25.85
N MET A 464 3.43 35.68 -25.96
CA MET A 464 2.87 36.23 -27.21
C MET A 464 3.84 37.18 -27.94
N MET A 465 5.02 37.46 -27.37
CA MET A 465 6.02 38.33 -27.97
C MET A 465 7.25 37.55 -28.47
N ASN A 466 8.03 38.18 -29.35
CA ASN A 466 9.30 37.61 -29.80
C ASN A 466 10.41 37.93 -28.80
N TYR A 467 11.31 36.97 -28.57
CA TYR A 467 12.47 37.16 -27.69
C TYR A 467 13.77 36.83 -28.40
N GLY A 468 14.89 37.40 -27.94
CA GLY A 468 16.22 37.17 -28.50
C GLY A 468 17.06 38.44 -28.55
N SER A 469 18.38 38.27 -28.72
CA SER A 469 19.34 39.37 -28.74
C SER A 469 19.16 40.35 -29.90
N THR A 470 18.50 39.92 -30.98
CA THR A 470 18.20 40.80 -32.14
C THR A 470 16.89 41.57 -32.02
N VAL A 471 16.09 41.32 -30.97
CA VAL A 471 14.79 41.98 -30.78
C VAL A 471 14.94 43.30 -30.03
N GLY A 472 15.63 43.29 -28.89
CA GLY A 472 15.83 44.46 -28.04
C GLY A 472 16.40 44.09 -26.67
N GLU A 473 16.92 45.08 -25.95
CA GLU A 473 17.57 44.90 -24.63
C GLU A 473 16.66 44.20 -23.59
N ARG A 474 15.35 44.52 -23.59
CA ARG A 474 14.38 43.91 -22.66
C ARG A 474 14.02 42.47 -22.99
N GLN A 475 14.25 42.04 -24.22
CA GLN A 475 13.98 40.69 -24.73
C GLN A 475 15.27 39.87 -24.89
N HIS A 476 16.40 40.41 -24.44
CA HIS A 476 17.72 39.83 -24.66
C HIS A 476 17.87 38.48 -23.96
N LEU A 477 18.14 37.43 -24.73
CA LEU A 477 18.32 36.06 -24.27
C LEU A 477 19.75 35.60 -24.48
N LYS A 478 20.24 34.83 -23.52
CA LYS A 478 21.57 34.25 -23.57
C LYS A 478 21.57 32.83 -23.02
N LEU A 479 22.27 31.95 -23.71
CA LEU A 479 22.59 30.59 -23.31
C LEU A 479 23.99 30.56 -22.69
N ASN A 480 24.11 29.93 -21.53
CA ASN A 480 25.40 29.58 -20.95
C ASN A 480 25.46 28.06 -20.72
N ILE A 481 26.39 27.37 -21.36
CA ILE A 481 26.63 25.94 -21.16
C ILE A 481 28.06 25.72 -20.69
N VAL A 482 28.22 24.94 -19.63
CA VAL A 482 29.51 24.59 -19.05
C VAL A 482 29.67 23.08 -19.09
N PHE A 483 30.58 22.60 -19.92
CA PHE A 483 30.98 21.21 -19.97
C PHE A 483 32.09 20.93 -18.96
N ASP A 484 32.09 19.73 -18.38
CA ASP A 484 33.22 19.23 -17.61
C ASP A 484 34.52 19.26 -18.47
N PRO A 485 35.70 19.53 -17.88
CA PRO A 485 37.00 19.56 -18.59
C PRO A 485 37.34 18.28 -19.37
N ARG A 486 36.66 17.16 -19.08
CA ARG A 486 36.82 15.89 -19.80
C ARG A 486 36.09 15.84 -21.14
N PHE A 487 35.28 16.84 -21.48
CA PHE A 487 34.71 16.99 -22.81
C PHE A 487 35.67 17.70 -23.76
N ILE A 488 35.63 17.32 -25.03
CA ILE A 488 36.13 18.09 -26.16
C ILE A 488 34.90 18.56 -26.93
N VAL A 489 34.71 19.87 -27.01
CA VAL A 489 33.61 20.45 -27.79
C VAL A 489 34.16 20.87 -29.15
N HIS A 490 33.62 20.30 -30.21
CA HIS A 490 34.09 20.50 -31.58
C HIS A 490 33.40 21.69 -32.25
N ASN A 491 34.14 22.39 -33.11
CA ASN A 491 33.66 23.51 -33.94
C ASN A 491 33.16 24.73 -33.15
N GLU A 492 33.64 24.95 -31.92
CA GLU A 492 33.24 26.08 -31.08
C GLU A 492 34.44 27.02 -30.87
N PRO A 493 34.53 28.16 -31.60
CA PRO A 493 35.69 29.05 -31.57
C PRO A 493 35.84 29.86 -30.27
N GLY A 494 34.81 29.88 -29.41
CA GLY A 494 34.75 30.69 -28.19
C GLY A 494 34.98 29.91 -26.88
N LEU A 495 35.62 28.75 -26.91
CA LEU A 495 35.94 27.99 -25.70
C LEU A 495 36.90 28.80 -24.82
N ASN A 496 36.36 29.50 -23.81
CA ASN A 496 37.05 30.44 -22.93
C ASN A 496 38.02 29.77 -21.92
N GLY A 497 38.80 28.77 -22.35
CA GLY A 497 39.74 28.01 -21.50
C GLY A 497 39.09 27.15 -20.42
N VAL A 498 37.77 27.26 -20.20
CA VAL A 498 36.97 26.57 -19.17
C VAL A 498 35.78 25.88 -19.84
N ASN A 499 35.97 25.09 -20.91
CA ASN A 499 34.96 24.25 -21.58
C ASN A 499 33.51 24.80 -21.58
N GLY A 500 33.38 26.12 -21.76
CA GLY A 500 32.18 26.87 -21.47
C GLY A 500 31.86 27.78 -22.63
N ILE A 501 30.59 27.82 -23.01
CA ILE A 501 30.08 28.57 -24.15
C ILE A 501 28.99 29.50 -23.65
N GLU A 502 29.20 30.78 -23.89
CA GLU A 502 28.23 31.83 -23.63
C GLU A 502 27.84 32.43 -24.98
N GLU A 503 26.59 32.27 -25.38
CA GLU A 503 26.09 32.63 -26.71
C GLU A 503 24.74 33.34 -26.59
N ASP A 504 24.57 34.41 -27.35
CA ASP A 504 23.29 35.10 -27.44
C ASP A 504 22.30 34.27 -28.29
N ILE A 505 21.09 34.10 -27.80
CA ILE A 505 20.04 33.45 -28.58
C ILE A 505 19.43 34.51 -29.51
N PRO A 506 19.58 34.40 -30.84
CA PRO A 506 19.30 35.51 -31.74
C PRO A 506 17.83 35.90 -31.79
N PHE A 507 16.94 34.90 -31.90
CA PHE A 507 15.52 35.11 -32.08
C PHE A 507 14.72 33.83 -31.80
N ILE A 508 13.65 33.94 -31.02
CA ILE A 508 12.61 32.93 -30.81
C ILE A 508 11.25 33.63 -30.98
N GLN A 509 10.51 33.24 -32.00
CA GLN A 509 9.16 33.76 -32.23
C GLN A 509 8.21 33.35 -31.09
N ALA A 510 7.17 34.15 -30.83
CA ALA A 510 6.07 33.81 -29.94
C ALA A 510 5.55 32.38 -30.15
N GLY A 511 5.42 31.59 -29.08
CA GLY A 511 4.96 30.20 -29.09
C GLY A 511 5.92 29.18 -29.71
N MET A 512 7.04 29.60 -30.31
CA MET A 512 7.98 28.74 -31.01
C MET A 512 9.16 28.32 -30.14
N THR A 513 9.99 27.44 -30.69
CA THR A 513 11.16 26.88 -30.01
C THR A 513 12.44 27.22 -30.74
N TYR A 514 13.55 27.24 -30.02
CA TYR A 514 14.90 27.40 -30.55
C TYR A 514 15.79 26.29 -30.02
N SER A 515 16.58 25.67 -30.89
CA SER A 515 17.50 24.59 -30.53
C SER A 515 18.93 24.94 -30.88
N ARG A 516 19.85 24.65 -29.97
CA ARG A 516 21.30 24.75 -30.19
C ARG A 516 21.94 23.39 -29.95
N SER A 517 22.71 22.92 -30.93
CA SER A 517 23.40 21.63 -30.89
C SER A 517 24.91 21.80 -30.80
N PHE A 518 25.56 20.96 -29.98
CA PHE A 518 27.00 20.91 -29.75
C PHE A 518 27.53 19.52 -30.09
N GLN A 519 28.60 19.45 -30.88
CA GLN A 519 29.32 18.20 -31.10
C GLN A 519 30.33 17.98 -29.98
N VAL A 520 30.19 16.90 -29.22
CA VAL A 520 31.00 16.62 -28.04
C VAL A 520 31.68 15.26 -28.16
N GLU A 521 32.88 15.16 -27.60
CA GLU A 521 33.65 13.93 -27.46
C GLU A 521 34.19 13.87 -26.03
N ILE A 522 34.43 12.68 -25.50
CA ILE A 522 35.05 12.51 -24.18
C ILE A 522 36.53 12.18 -24.36
N ASN A 523 37.41 12.97 -23.73
CA ASN A 523 38.86 12.81 -23.82
C ASN A 523 39.39 11.64 -22.98
N ASP A 524 40.70 11.43 -23.04
CA ASP A 524 41.41 10.32 -22.41
C ASP A 524 41.61 10.45 -20.89
N ILE A 525 41.43 11.66 -20.33
CA ILE A 525 41.43 11.90 -18.89
C ILE A 525 40.28 11.13 -18.22
N ALA A 526 39.12 11.06 -18.88
CA ALA A 526 38.00 10.29 -18.40
C ALA A 526 38.26 8.78 -18.48
N GLN A 527 37.79 8.07 -17.47
CA GLN A 527 37.94 6.63 -17.36
C GLN A 527 36.60 5.92 -17.61
N PHE A 528 36.64 4.68 -18.11
CA PHE A 528 35.39 3.96 -18.43
C PHE A 528 34.45 3.85 -17.21
N PHE A 529 33.16 3.93 -17.49
CA PHE A 529 32.03 3.96 -16.57
C PHE A 529 31.99 5.18 -15.62
N GLU A 530 32.77 6.23 -15.90
CA GLU A 530 32.54 7.56 -15.31
C GLU A 530 31.30 8.22 -15.93
N ILE A 531 30.58 8.96 -15.09
CA ILE A 531 29.46 9.82 -15.49
C ILE A 531 30.00 11.24 -15.52
N ILE A 532 29.96 11.87 -16.69
CA ILE A 532 30.55 13.19 -16.92
C ILE A 532 29.41 14.21 -17.08
N PRO A 533 29.24 15.13 -16.12
CA PRO A 533 28.14 16.08 -16.13
C PRO A 533 28.45 17.30 -17.01
N PHE A 534 27.40 18.02 -17.39
CA PHE A 534 27.48 19.37 -17.95
C PHE A 534 26.23 20.14 -17.56
N LYS A 535 26.36 21.47 -17.44
CA LYS A 535 25.32 22.35 -16.93
C LYS A 535 24.93 23.39 -17.98
N VAL A 536 23.66 23.73 -18.00
CA VAL A 536 23.09 24.71 -18.93
C VAL A 536 22.26 25.70 -18.14
N SER A 537 22.46 26.98 -18.40
CA SER A 537 21.74 28.09 -17.77
C SER A 537 21.16 29.00 -18.85
N LEU A 538 19.89 29.37 -18.66
CA LEU A 538 19.19 30.34 -19.48
C LEU A 538 19.18 31.69 -18.77
N HIS A 539 19.56 32.74 -19.48
CA HIS A 539 19.57 34.11 -18.99
C HIS A 539 18.62 34.98 -19.80
N LEU A 540 17.84 35.80 -19.11
CA LEU A 540 16.96 36.84 -19.66
C LEU A 540 17.39 38.19 -19.08
N ARG A 541 17.68 39.17 -19.94
CA ARG A 541 18.13 40.52 -19.53
C ARG A 541 19.36 40.48 -18.60
N GLY A 542 20.29 39.58 -18.89
CA GLY A 542 21.51 39.37 -18.09
C GLY A 542 21.33 38.55 -16.81
N LYS A 543 20.10 38.36 -16.33
CA LYS A 543 19.78 37.60 -15.12
C LYS A 543 19.57 36.12 -15.45
N LYS A 544 20.12 35.22 -14.64
CA LYS A 544 19.87 33.79 -14.76
C LYS A 544 18.43 33.46 -14.33
N ILE A 545 17.66 32.82 -15.20
CA ILE A 545 16.23 32.52 -14.97
C ILE A 545 15.91 31.03 -14.87
N GLU A 546 16.77 30.16 -15.42
CA GLU A 546 16.57 28.71 -15.35
C GLU A 546 17.92 27.97 -15.44
N ASN A 547 18.02 26.80 -14.77
CA ASN A 547 19.17 25.89 -14.90
C ASN A 547 18.71 24.47 -15.26
N LEU A 548 19.55 23.76 -16.01
CA LEU A 548 19.48 22.32 -16.23
C LEU A 548 20.86 21.68 -16.08
N GLU A 549 20.87 20.40 -15.76
CA GLU A 549 22.07 19.56 -15.73
C GLU A 549 21.76 18.26 -16.48
N SER A 550 22.74 17.78 -17.23
CA SER A 550 22.70 16.49 -17.90
C SER A 550 24.07 15.84 -17.85
N MET A 551 24.15 14.58 -18.25
CA MET A 551 25.35 13.77 -18.07
C MET A 551 25.47 12.71 -19.16
N ILE A 552 26.71 12.35 -19.48
CA ILE A 552 27.03 11.30 -20.44
C ILE A 552 27.95 10.30 -19.75
N ARG A 553 27.61 9.00 -19.83
CA ARG A 553 28.44 7.92 -19.28
C ARG A 553 29.46 7.46 -20.33
N LEU A 554 30.75 7.42 -19.99
CA LEU A 554 31.79 6.89 -20.88
C LEU A 554 31.76 5.36 -20.85
N THR A 555 31.51 4.69 -21.97
CA THR A 555 31.52 3.22 -22.04
C THR A 555 32.44 2.70 -23.14
N PRO A 556 33.07 1.53 -22.98
CA PRO A 556 33.91 0.95 -24.01
C PRO A 556 33.08 0.50 -25.22
N ASN A 557 33.69 0.54 -26.40
CA ASN A 557 33.05 0.04 -27.63
C ASN A 557 33.13 -1.49 -27.66
N TYR A 558 32.03 -2.13 -28.04
CA TYR A 558 32.03 -3.54 -28.43
C TYR A 558 32.81 -3.72 -29.74
N PHE A 559 33.73 -4.68 -29.76
CA PHE A 559 34.50 -5.02 -30.96
C PHE A 559 33.89 -6.27 -31.63
N PRO A 560 33.17 -6.14 -32.76
CA PRO A 560 32.64 -7.31 -33.45
C PRO A 560 33.78 -8.15 -34.05
N THR A 561 33.75 -9.46 -33.82
CA THR A 561 34.78 -10.39 -34.27
C THR A 561 34.17 -11.54 -35.08
N VAL A 562 34.95 -12.09 -36.02
CA VAL A 562 34.51 -13.22 -36.84
C VAL A 562 34.56 -14.51 -36.02
N PRO A 563 33.55 -15.40 -36.11
CA PRO A 563 33.57 -16.72 -35.47
C PRO A 563 34.88 -17.49 -35.75
N GLY A 564 35.48 -18.02 -34.67
CA GLY A 564 36.77 -18.73 -34.72
C GLY A 564 38.02 -17.83 -34.70
N GLN A 565 37.89 -16.51 -34.84
CA GLN A 565 39.00 -15.53 -34.74
C GLN A 565 38.84 -14.57 -33.55
N ASN A 566 37.88 -14.83 -32.66
CA ASN A 566 37.62 -13.98 -31.50
C ASN A 566 38.78 -14.06 -30.49
N PRO A 567 39.54 -12.96 -30.27
CA PRO A 567 40.67 -12.92 -29.36
C PRO A 567 40.25 -12.82 -27.89
N PHE A 568 38.98 -12.53 -27.61
CA PHE A 568 38.47 -12.30 -26.27
C PHE A 568 38.12 -13.63 -25.57
N ASP A 569 38.38 -13.70 -24.26
CA ASP A 569 38.03 -14.83 -23.40
C ASP A 569 36.65 -14.65 -22.77
N VAL A 570 36.24 -13.41 -22.52
CA VAL A 570 35.00 -13.03 -21.83
C VAL A 570 34.20 -12.03 -22.64
N LEU A 571 32.91 -12.30 -22.79
CA LEU A 571 31.92 -11.27 -23.11
C LEU A 571 31.25 -10.80 -21.81
N PHE A 572 31.49 -9.55 -21.43
CA PHE A 572 30.93 -8.94 -20.24
C PHE A 572 29.78 -8.02 -20.61
N PHE A 573 28.57 -8.35 -20.14
CA PHE A 573 27.41 -7.49 -20.32
C PHE A 573 27.40 -6.39 -19.25
N THR A 574 27.08 -5.17 -19.66
CA THR A 574 26.85 -4.03 -18.77
C THR A 574 25.54 -3.34 -19.12
N ASP A 575 24.98 -2.59 -18.18
CA ASP A 575 23.85 -1.68 -18.39
C ASP A 575 24.02 -0.54 -17.36
N LYS A 576 23.07 0.38 -17.24
CA LYS A 576 23.18 1.62 -16.46
C LYS A 576 23.45 1.45 -14.97
N GLN A 577 23.19 0.25 -14.40
CA GLN A 577 23.57 -0.05 -13.01
C GLN A 577 25.07 -0.13 -12.79
N ILE A 578 25.83 -0.56 -13.80
CA ILE A 578 27.26 -0.76 -13.66
C ILE A 578 27.93 0.62 -13.65
N GLN A 579 28.34 1.03 -12.45
CA GLN A 579 29.13 2.23 -12.22
C GLN A 579 30.61 1.88 -12.07
N ARG A 580 31.48 2.89 -12.15
CA ARG A 580 32.93 2.72 -12.12
C ARG A 580 33.46 1.83 -10.98
N PRO A 581 33.08 2.00 -9.69
CA PRO A 581 33.62 1.15 -8.62
C PRO A 581 33.28 -0.33 -8.82
N GLU A 582 32.06 -0.63 -9.26
CA GLU A 582 31.62 -2.01 -9.52
C GLU A 582 32.31 -2.58 -10.76
N PHE A 583 32.39 -1.80 -11.85
CA PHE A 583 33.12 -2.16 -13.07
C PHE A 583 34.56 -2.58 -12.76
N LEU A 584 35.27 -1.78 -11.94
CA LEU A 584 36.66 -2.08 -11.56
C LEU A 584 36.79 -3.39 -10.77
N CYS A 585 35.79 -3.78 -9.97
CA CYS A 585 35.79 -5.09 -9.31
C CYS A 585 35.68 -6.25 -10.31
N TYR A 586 34.86 -6.12 -11.35
CA TYR A 586 34.77 -7.14 -12.42
C TYR A 586 36.09 -7.24 -13.19
N ILE A 587 36.63 -6.10 -13.63
CA ILE A 587 37.91 -6.05 -14.36
C ILE A 587 39.05 -6.63 -13.52
N LYS A 588 39.08 -6.34 -12.21
CA LYS A 588 40.06 -6.93 -11.29
C LYS A 588 40.04 -8.47 -11.30
N ILE A 589 38.86 -9.08 -11.36
CA ILE A 589 38.75 -10.55 -11.48
C ILE A 589 39.23 -11.02 -12.85
N PHE A 590 38.77 -10.39 -13.93
CA PHE A 590 39.09 -10.81 -15.30
C PHE A 590 40.59 -10.68 -15.60
N GLU A 591 41.17 -9.50 -15.40
CA GLU A 591 42.60 -9.25 -15.56
C GLU A 591 43.42 -10.08 -14.56
N GLY A 592 42.92 -10.24 -13.33
CA GLY A 592 43.50 -11.11 -12.32
C GLY A 592 43.61 -12.57 -12.75
N LEU A 593 42.73 -13.05 -13.62
CA LEU A 593 42.78 -14.39 -14.23
C LEU A 593 43.44 -14.39 -15.64
N GLY A 594 43.99 -13.24 -16.05
CA GLY A 594 44.62 -13.04 -17.36
C GLY A 594 43.66 -13.17 -18.53
N LEU A 595 42.37 -12.87 -18.29
CA LEU A 595 41.30 -13.00 -19.28
C LEU A 595 41.14 -11.69 -20.06
N SER A 596 41.07 -11.80 -21.38
CA SER A 596 40.74 -10.69 -22.26
C SER A 596 39.22 -10.49 -22.34
N VAL A 597 38.75 -9.24 -22.29
CA VAL A 597 37.33 -8.91 -22.13
C VAL A 597 36.84 -8.04 -23.29
N ASN A 598 35.71 -8.41 -23.88
CA ASN A 598 34.90 -7.55 -24.73
C ASN A 598 33.62 -7.17 -23.97
N ILE A 599 33.11 -5.96 -24.20
CA ILE A 599 32.01 -5.42 -23.39
C ILE A 599 30.81 -5.14 -24.28
N TRP A 600 29.65 -5.64 -23.89
CA TRP A 600 28.37 -5.35 -24.50
C TRP A 600 27.51 -4.52 -23.54
N ASP A 601 27.41 -3.22 -23.77
CA ASP A 601 26.54 -2.36 -22.97
C ASP A 601 25.11 -2.33 -23.54
N ILE A 602 24.16 -2.86 -22.77
CA ILE A 602 22.76 -3.08 -23.16
C ILE A 602 22.03 -1.74 -23.38
N GLU A 603 22.31 -0.72 -22.57
CA GLU A 603 21.70 0.61 -22.77
C GLU A 603 22.26 1.27 -24.03
N ARG A 604 23.56 1.08 -24.32
CA ARG A 604 24.18 1.60 -25.55
C ARG A 604 23.66 0.95 -26.81
N TYR A 605 23.61 -0.38 -26.83
CA TYR A 605 23.24 -1.15 -28.01
C TYR A 605 21.73 -1.39 -28.10
N GLY A 606 20.95 -0.98 -27.10
CA GLY A 606 19.49 -1.04 -27.14
C GLY A 606 18.93 -2.46 -27.03
N GLY A 607 19.62 -3.38 -26.35
CA GLY A 607 19.15 -4.76 -26.15
C GLY A 607 20.24 -5.81 -25.96
N ILE A 608 19.81 -7.08 -25.85
CA ILE A 608 20.68 -8.27 -25.77
C ILE A 608 20.49 -9.09 -27.05
N SER A 609 19.50 -9.97 -27.04
CA SER A 609 19.09 -10.78 -28.18
C SER A 609 17.89 -10.15 -28.91
N TYR A 610 17.13 -9.33 -28.19
CA TYR A 610 15.97 -8.60 -28.67
C TYR A 610 16.16 -7.10 -28.44
N VAL A 611 15.54 -6.27 -29.28
CA VAL A 611 15.54 -4.81 -29.10
C VAL A 611 14.75 -4.48 -27.83
N ARG A 612 15.35 -3.68 -26.94
CA ARG A 612 14.82 -3.34 -25.61
C ARG A 612 13.39 -2.80 -25.73
N GLY A 613 12.47 -3.38 -24.96
CA GLY A 613 11.05 -3.00 -24.95
C GLY A 613 10.22 -3.59 -26.10
N THR A 614 10.80 -4.40 -26.97
CA THR A 614 10.09 -5.04 -28.10
C THR A 614 10.28 -6.56 -28.10
N LYS A 615 9.61 -7.25 -29.03
CA LYS A 615 9.87 -8.67 -29.35
C LYS A 615 10.72 -8.84 -30.60
N ASP A 616 11.20 -7.74 -31.16
CA ASP A 616 11.94 -7.75 -32.42
C ASP A 616 13.36 -8.22 -32.16
N ARG A 617 13.81 -9.11 -33.05
CA ARG A 617 15.16 -9.67 -32.98
C ARG A 617 16.17 -8.55 -33.21
N HIS A 618 17.19 -8.48 -32.36
CA HIS A 618 18.24 -7.49 -32.52
C HIS A 618 19.02 -7.74 -33.83
N PRO A 619 19.28 -6.72 -34.67
CA PRO A 619 19.84 -6.91 -36.01
C PRO A 619 21.29 -7.41 -36.02
N ILE A 620 22.09 -7.01 -35.02
CA ILE A 620 23.45 -7.49 -34.80
C ILE A 620 23.52 -8.05 -33.39
N THR A 621 23.62 -9.37 -33.22
CA THR A 621 23.60 -9.98 -31.88
C THR A 621 25.01 -10.30 -31.41
N TRP A 622 25.17 -10.35 -30.09
CA TRP A 622 26.43 -10.72 -29.44
C TRP A 622 26.94 -12.12 -29.85
N VAL A 623 26.05 -13.05 -30.22
CA VAL A 623 26.44 -14.39 -30.69
C VAL A 623 27.19 -14.35 -32.03
N ASN A 624 26.95 -13.35 -32.88
CA ASN A 624 27.68 -13.19 -34.14
C ASN A 624 29.15 -12.79 -33.92
N GLY A 625 29.52 -12.40 -32.69
CA GLY A 625 30.89 -12.07 -32.31
C GLY A 625 31.84 -13.26 -32.19
N GLY A 626 31.39 -14.50 -32.39
CA GLY A 626 32.28 -15.65 -32.30
C GLY A 626 32.62 -16.06 -30.86
N PHE A 627 31.67 -15.91 -29.94
CA PHE A 627 31.86 -16.27 -28.52
C PHE A 627 31.56 -17.75 -28.23
N GLU A 628 31.27 -18.59 -29.22
CA GLU A 628 31.03 -20.01 -29.00
C GLU A 628 32.19 -20.67 -28.24
N GLY A 629 31.89 -21.32 -27.11
CA GLY A 629 32.91 -21.91 -26.25
C GLY A 629 33.68 -20.94 -25.35
N LYS A 630 33.25 -19.66 -25.25
CA LYS A 630 33.84 -18.64 -24.37
C LYS A 630 32.98 -18.41 -23.11
N LEU A 631 33.45 -17.52 -22.24
CA LEU A 631 32.73 -17.15 -21.02
C LEU A 631 31.83 -15.92 -21.25
N ILE A 632 30.58 -16.02 -20.84
CA ILE A 632 29.65 -14.88 -20.72
C ILE A 632 29.42 -14.57 -19.25
N VAL A 633 29.56 -13.30 -18.88
CA VAL A 633 29.19 -12.79 -17.56
C VAL A 633 28.13 -11.71 -17.75
N HIS A 634 26.94 -11.95 -17.20
CA HIS A 634 25.80 -11.05 -17.28
C HIS A 634 25.26 -10.66 -15.90
N PRO A 635 25.70 -9.50 -15.38
CA PRO A 635 25.00 -8.80 -14.31
C PRO A 635 23.69 -8.24 -14.83
N MET A 636 22.58 -8.69 -14.26
CA MET A 636 21.23 -8.27 -14.68
C MET A 636 20.81 -6.97 -14.00
N PHE A 637 20.29 -6.02 -14.77
CA PHE A 637 19.85 -4.73 -14.23
C PHE A 637 18.55 -4.89 -13.43
N ASN A 638 17.61 -5.66 -13.98
CA ASN A 638 16.37 -6.05 -13.34
C ASN A 638 16.34 -7.55 -13.12
N GLN A 639 15.55 -7.97 -12.14
CA GLN A 639 15.25 -9.38 -11.93
C GLN A 639 14.55 -9.94 -13.18
N GLY A 640 15.02 -11.09 -13.68
CA GLY A 640 14.42 -11.74 -14.85
C GLY A 640 14.93 -11.25 -16.21
N ASP A 641 15.95 -10.39 -16.28
CA ASP A 641 16.51 -9.93 -17.56
C ASP A 641 17.10 -11.06 -18.43
N ASP A 642 17.34 -12.25 -17.84
CA ASP A 642 17.67 -13.49 -18.56
C ASP A 642 16.65 -13.83 -19.66
N GLN A 643 15.42 -13.31 -19.57
CA GLN A 643 14.39 -13.50 -20.57
C GLN A 643 14.69 -12.83 -21.91
N TYR A 644 15.48 -11.76 -21.91
CA TYR A 644 15.86 -11.01 -23.10
C TYR A 644 17.05 -11.63 -23.83
N MET A 645 17.60 -12.72 -23.31
CA MET A 645 18.59 -13.56 -23.99
C MET A 645 17.88 -14.75 -24.64
N ASP A 646 18.03 -14.87 -25.96
CA ASP A 646 17.34 -15.91 -26.71
C ASP A 646 17.91 -17.30 -26.43
N SER A 647 17.03 -18.29 -26.32
CA SER A 647 17.43 -19.66 -26.01
C SER A 647 18.28 -20.30 -27.12
N ALA A 648 18.07 -19.96 -28.39
CA ALA A 648 18.90 -20.46 -29.48
C ALA A 648 20.32 -19.86 -29.41
N ASP A 649 20.48 -18.61 -28.98
CA ASP A 649 21.79 -17.97 -28.80
C ASP A 649 22.59 -18.67 -27.69
N LEU A 650 21.93 -18.95 -26.56
CA LEU A 650 22.52 -19.70 -25.44
C LEU A 650 22.95 -21.11 -25.86
N LEU A 651 22.11 -21.80 -26.64
CA LEU A 651 22.44 -23.13 -27.14
C LEU A 651 23.58 -23.09 -28.16
N GLN A 652 23.60 -22.10 -29.05
CA GLN A 652 24.72 -21.88 -29.98
C GLN A 652 26.03 -21.60 -29.24
N LEU A 653 26.00 -20.82 -28.17
CA LEU A 653 27.19 -20.58 -27.36
C LEU A 653 27.78 -21.88 -26.80
N LEU A 654 26.92 -22.72 -26.22
CA LEU A 654 27.30 -23.95 -25.49
C LEU A 654 27.54 -25.16 -26.39
N ARG A 655 27.10 -25.13 -27.65
CA ARG A 655 27.15 -26.27 -28.59
C ARG A 655 27.64 -25.93 -30.00
N GLY A 656 27.95 -24.67 -30.26
CA GLY A 656 28.37 -24.18 -31.57
C GLY A 656 27.19 -23.94 -32.53
N PRO A 657 27.47 -23.41 -33.74
CA PRO A 657 26.45 -23.05 -34.73
C PRO A 657 25.61 -24.24 -35.22
N THR A 658 26.15 -25.46 -35.14
CA THR A 658 25.47 -26.69 -35.57
C THR A 658 24.65 -27.34 -34.47
N TRP A 659 24.41 -26.68 -33.32
CA TRP A 659 23.78 -27.24 -32.12
C TRP A 659 22.46 -28.01 -32.33
N LYS A 660 21.76 -27.77 -33.44
CA LYS A 660 20.53 -28.47 -33.85
C LYS A 660 20.76 -29.90 -34.38
N GLU A 661 22.00 -30.28 -34.69
CA GLU A 661 22.37 -31.61 -35.19
C GLU A 661 22.51 -32.64 -34.06
N GLU A 662 22.19 -33.91 -34.33
CA GLU A 662 22.06 -34.98 -33.31
C GLU A 662 23.39 -35.38 -32.61
N ASN A 663 24.55 -34.93 -33.11
CA ASN A 663 25.88 -35.33 -32.59
C ASN A 663 26.81 -34.13 -32.32
N THR A 664 26.27 -33.00 -31.87
CA THR A 664 27.07 -31.81 -31.56
C THR A 664 27.96 -32.03 -30.33
N LYS A 665 29.24 -31.68 -30.47
CA LYS A 665 30.20 -31.75 -29.37
C LYS A 665 30.00 -30.56 -28.43
N PRO A 666 30.19 -30.74 -27.11
CA PRO A 666 30.18 -29.62 -26.17
C PRO A 666 31.28 -28.62 -26.53
N THR A 667 30.96 -27.33 -26.53
CA THR A 667 31.96 -26.27 -26.47
C THR A 667 32.25 -26.02 -25.00
N GLU A 668 33.50 -25.75 -24.61
CA GLU A 668 33.85 -25.53 -23.18
C GLU A 668 33.44 -24.14 -22.66
N GLY A 669 32.38 -23.57 -23.22
CA GLY A 669 31.87 -22.25 -22.87
C GLY A 669 31.10 -22.24 -21.55
N GLY A 670 30.96 -21.05 -20.97
CA GLY A 670 30.22 -20.86 -19.73
C GLY A 670 29.37 -19.60 -19.74
N VAL A 671 28.26 -19.62 -19.01
CA VAL A 671 27.37 -18.47 -18.83
C VAL A 671 27.08 -18.28 -17.36
N ILE A 672 27.32 -17.07 -16.89
CA ILE A 672 27.07 -16.66 -15.50
C ILE A 672 26.08 -15.52 -15.51
N PHE A 673 24.92 -15.71 -14.89
CA PHE A 673 24.00 -14.62 -14.59
C PHE A 673 24.15 -14.20 -13.14
N ILE A 674 24.12 -12.90 -12.87
CA ILE A 674 24.21 -12.34 -11.52
C ILE A 674 22.91 -11.57 -11.27
N GLY A 675 22.15 -12.01 -10.26
CA GLY A 675 20.77 -11.63 -10.04
C GLY A 675 19.88 -12.86 -9.85
N ASN A 676 18.62 -12.64 -9.49
CA ASN A 676 17.68 -13.72 -9.23
C ASN A 676 16.98 -14.12 -10.55
N VAL A 677 17.01 -15.41 -10.86
CA VAL A 677 16.35 -16.00 -12.04
C VAL A 677 15.41 -17.11 -11.57
N ASP A 678 14.23 -17.18 -12.19
CA ASP A 678 13.33 -18.32 -12.03
C ASP A 678 13.87 -19.50 -12.85
N ALA A 679 14.49 -20.47 -12.17
CA ALA A 679 15.14 -21.60 -12.81
C ALA A 679 14.18 -22.47 -13.63
N GLU A 680 12.93 -22.64 -13.21
CA GLU A 680 11.94 -23.46 -13.93
C GLU A 680 11.43 -22.74 -15.18
N LYS A 681 11.14 -21.44 -15.10
CA LYS A 681 10.81 -20.64 -16.28
C LYS A 681 11.97 -20.59 -17.27
N PHE A 682 13.18 -20.33 -16.79
CA PHE A 682 14.38 -20.32 -17.62
C PHE A 682 14.59 -21.67 -18.32
N LYS A 683 14.51 -22.78 -17.57
CA LYS A 683 14.62 -24.13 -18.13
C LYS A 683 13.55 -24.43 -19.17
N THR A 684 12.31 -24.02 -18.92
CA THR A 684 11.19 -24.18 -19.86
C THR A 684 11.44 -23.43 -21.17
N ARG A 685 11.99 -22.19 -21.10
CA ARG A 685 12.38 -21.41 -22.27
C ARG A 685 13.47 -22.09 -23.09
N LEU A 686 14.48 -22.68 -22.44
CA LEU A 686 15.54 -23.42 -23.13
C LEU A 686 15.04 -24.58 -24.00
N PHE A 687 13.89 -25.20 -23.67
CA PHE A 687 13.29 -26.25 -24.48
C PHE A 687 12.48 -25.74 -25.68
N VAL A 688 12.17 -24.45 -25.75
CA VAL A 688 11.35 -23.86 -26.83
C VAL A 688 11.92 -24.19 -28.22
N PRO A 689 13.21 -23.92 -28.52
CA PRO A 689 13.76 -24.15 -29.84
C PRO A 689 14.15 -25.62 -30.10
N CYS A 690 13.97 -26.52 -29.11
CA CYS A 690 14.31 -27.94 -29.23
C CYS A 690 13.26 -28.74 -30.01
N LYS A 691 13.73 -29.72 -30.79
CA LYS A 691 12.90 -30.65 -31.56
C LYS A 691 12.20 -31.67 -30.64
N GLY A 692 10.95 -32.02 -30.98
CA GLY A 692 10.20 -33.06 -30.27
C GLY A 692 10.40 -34.46 -30.90
N HIS A 693 10.73 -35.44 -30.07
CA HIS A 693 10.94 -36.84 -30.41
C HIS A 693 9.74 -37.69 -29.96
N VAL A 694 9.31 -38.66 -30.76
CA VAL A 694 8.13 -39.49 -30.45
C VAL A 694 8.47 -40.53 -29.38
N ILE A 695 7.60 -40.67 -28.37
CA ILE A 695 7.70 -41.80 -27.41
C ILE A 695 7.08 -43.03 -28.07
N PRO A 696 7.78 -44.19 -28.13
CA PRO A 696 7.25 -45.40 -28.72
C PRO A 696 5.91 -45.80 -28.09
N GLN A 697 4.92 -46.12 -28.93
CA GLN A 697 3.56 -46.44 -28.48
C GLN A 697 3.53 -47.65 -27.52
N THR A 698 4.50 -48.57 -27.63
CA THR A 698 4.68 -49.72 -26.74
C THR A 698 4.92 -49.32 -25.28
N GLU A 699 5.55 -48.16 -25.06
CA GLU A 699 5.87 -47.60 -23.74
C GLU A 699 4.68 -46.88 -23.11
N LEU A 700 3.67 -46.53 -23.92
CA LEU A 700 2.45 -45.81 -23.53
C LEU A 700 1.25 -46.75 -23.30
N LYS A 701 1.51 -48.04 -23.08
CA LYS A 701 0.48 -49.07 -22.85
C LYS A 701 0.38 -49.46 -21.37
N GLU A 702 -0.85 -49.60 -20.88
CA GLU A 702 -1.15 -49.98 -19.49
C GLU A 702 -2.41 -50.87 -19.38
N MET A 703 -2.43 -51.77 -18.39
CA MET A 703 -3.59 -52.63 -18.13
C MET A 703 -4.49 -51.98 -17.07
N PHE A 704 -5.80 -52.02 -17.32
CA PHE A 704 -6.82 -51.46 -16.44
C PHE A 704 -7.89 -52.53 -16.17
N LEU A 705 -7.94 -53.05 -14.94
CA LEU A 705 -8.84 -54.14 -14.53
C LEU A 705 -10.09 -53.63 -13.81
N LEU A 706 -9.96 -52.61 -12.96
CA LEU A 706 -11.05 -52.05 -12.14
C LEU A 706 -11.18 -50.52 -12.23
N SER A 707 -10.31 -49.86 -13.00
CA SER A 707 -10.28 -48.40 -13.18
C SER A 707 -10.33 -48.02 -14.66
N THR A 708 -10.67 -46.78 -14.97
CA THR A 708 -10.59 -46.22 -16.33
C THR A 708 -9.26 -45.48 -16.53
N PRO A 709 -8.69 -45.53 -17.74
CA PRO A 709 -7.51 -44.72 -18.06
C PRO A 709 -7.85 -43.23 -18.00
N GLY A 710 -6.96 -42.42 -17.43
CA GLY A 710 -7.01 -40.96 -17.43
C GLY A 710 -5.73 -40.31 -17.94
N GLU A 711 -5.74 -38.98 -18.10
CA GLU A 711 -4.59 -38.21 -18.57
C GLU A 711 -3.37 -38.33 -17.65
N SER A 712 -3.60 -38.45 -16.34
CA SER A 712 -2.55 -38.69 -15.34
C SER A 712 -1.80 -40.00 -15.59
N ASN A 713 -2.46 -41.03 -16.11
CA ASN A 713 -1.81 -42.29 -16.50
C ASN A 713 -0.85 -42.07 -17.68
N LEU A 714 -1.27 -41.28 -18.69
CA LEU A 714 -0.41 -40.96 -19.84
C LEU A 714 0.80 -40.15 -19.39
N ALA A 715 0.60 -39.11 -18.57
CA ALA A 715 1.69 -38.31 -18.01
C ALA A 715 2.68 -39.19 -17.22
N ARG A 716 2.17 -40.09 -16.37
CA ARG A 716 3.00 -41.04 -15.61
C ARG A 716 3.80 -41.98 -16.50
N LYS A 717 3.21 -42.51 -17.58
CA LYS A 717 3.95 -43.36 -18.56
C LYS A 717 5.05 -42.59 -19.28
N CYS A 718 4.80 -41.32 -19.63
CA CYS A 718 5.83 -40.46 -20.22
C CYS A 718 6.99 -40.24 -19.25
N THR A 719 6.69 -39.93 -17.98
CA THR A 719 7.69 -39.79 -16.91
C THR A 719 8.46 -41.10 -16.70
N ASP A 720 7.78 -42.24 -16.68
CA ASP A 720 8.38 -43.57 -16.58
C ASP A 720 9.36 -43.84 -17.73
N TYR A 721 8.99 -43.52 -18.97
CA TYR A 721 9.86 -43.68 -20.12
C TYR A 721 11.12 -42.81 -20.02
N ILE A 722 10.96 -41.54 -19.64
CA ILE A 722 12.09 -40.63 -19.42
C ILE A 722 13.02 -41.19 -18.33
N GLN A 723 12.49 -41.57 -17.17
CA GLN A 723 13.29 -42.02 -16.03
C GLN A 723 13.92 -43.40 -16.22
N LYS A 724 13.16 -44.38 -16.73
CA LYS A 724 13.58 -45.79 -16.79
C LYS A 724 14.36 -46.12 -18.06
N THR A 725 14.16 -45.34 -19.14
CA THR A 725 14.78 -45.59 -20.44
C THR A 725 15.82 -44.52 -20.78
N LEU A 726 15.41 -43.24 -20.89
CA LEU A 726 16.31 -42.18 -21.37
C LEU A 726 17.41 -41.84 -20.36
N LEU A 727 17.04 -41.46 -19.13
CA LEU A 727 17.99 -41.12 -18.06
C LEU A 727 18.85 -42.32 -17.63
N LYS A 728 18.35 -43.54 -17.78
CA LYS A 728 19.16 -44.75 -17.56
C LYS A 728 20.28 -44.88 -18.61
N LYS A 729 20.07 -44.40 -19.84
CA LYS A 729 21.07 -44.43 -20.92
C LYS A 729 22.05 -43.27 -20.79
N ALA A 730 21.54 -42.04 -20.62
CA ALA A 730 22.33 -40.82 -20.55
C ALA A 730 21.92 -39.97 -19.31
N PRO A 731 22.46 -40.27 -18.12
CA PRO A 731 22.01 -39.65 -16.87
C PRO A 731 22.39 -38.18 -16.68
N SER A 732 23.26 -37.61 -17.52
CA SER A 732 23.56 -36.16 -17.51
C SER A 732 22.63 -35.32 -18.39
N ARG A 733 21.81 -35.97 -19.23
CA ARG A 733 20.91 -35.31 -20.18
C ARG A 733 19.62 -34.89 -19.48
N VAL A 734 19.05 -33.79 -19.97
CA VAL A 734 17.82 -33.22 -19.42
C VAL A 734 16.69 -33.36 -20.44
N TYR A 735 15.57 -33.92 -19.99
CA TYR A 735 14.40 -34.21 -20.81
C TYR A 735 13.16 -33.55 -20.26
N THR A 736 12.20 -33.25 -21.13
CA THR A 736 10.84 -32.87 -20.74
C THR A 736 9.80 -33.54 -21.62
N SER A 737 8.64 -33.82 -21.07
CA SER A 737 7.51 -34.35 -21.84
C SER A 737 6.89 -33.23 -22.68
N HIS A 738 6.37 -33.56 -23.87
CA HIS A 738 5.84 -32.59 -24.82
C HIS A 738 4.71 -33.19 -25.67
N ALA A 739 3.72 -32.37 -26.04
CA ALA A 739 2.62 -32.77 -26.92
C ALA A 739 1.93 -34.10 -26.49
N LEU A 740 1.51 -34.19 -25.23
CA LEU A 740 0.72 -35.32 -24.72
C LEU A 740 -0.70 -35.21 -25.29
N LYS A 741 -1.13 -36.23 -26.02
CA LYS A 741 -2.50 -36.34 -26.54
C LYS A 741 -3.11 -37.62 -26.00
N PHE A 742 -3.97 -37.47 -24.99
CA PHE A 742 -4.72 -38.58 -24.42
C PHE A 742 -5.81 -39.02 -25.38
N ASN A 743 -5.75 -40.29 -25.80
CA ASN A 743 -6.73 -40.90 -26.70
C ASN A 743 -6.68 -42.42 -26.50
N PRO A 744 -7.34 -42.94 -25.45
CA PRO A 744 -7.18 -44.32 -25.05
C PRO A 744 -7.81 -45.29 -26.07
N GLN A 745 -7.04 -46.27 -26.51
CA GLN A 745 -7.49 -47.31 -27.46
C GLN A 745 -7.26 -48.70 -26.85
N LYS A 746 -8.35 -49.44 -26.64
CA LYS A 746 -8.35 -50.80 -26.08
C LYS A 746 -8.51 -51.83 -27.20
N SER A 747 -7.55 -52.75 -27.31
CA SER A 747 -7.52 -53.80 -28.35
C SER A 747 -8.26 -55.09 -27.98
N GLY A 748 -8.94 -55.15 -26.82
CA GLY A 748 -9.64 -56.35 -26.32
C GLY A 748 -9.74 -56.38 -24.79
N ALA A 749 -10.64 -57.20 -24.23
CA ALA A 749 -11.04 -57.20 -22.81
C ALA A 749 -9.87 -57.39 -21.81
N LEU A 750 -8.89 -58.24 -22.15
CA LEU A 750 -7.70 -58.56 -21.34
C LEU A 750 -6.39 -57.95 -21.88
N SER A 751 -6.48 -56.97 -22.79
CA SER A 751 -5.30 -56.35 -23.42
C SER A 751 -4.87 -55.04 -22.75
N LYS A 752 -3.58 -54.69 -22.85
CA LYS A 752 -3.10 -53.36 -22.43
C LYS A 752 -3.75 -52.29 -23.32
N THR A 753 -4.32 -51.27 -22.67
CA THR A 753 -4.86 -50.08 -23.33
C THR A 753 -3.71 -49.17 -23.72
N THR A 754 -3.70 -48.73 -24.98
CA THR A 754 -2.81 -47.64 -25.41
C THR A 754 -3.39 -46.34 -24.92
N LEU A 755 -2.66 -45.56 -24.14
CA LEU A 755 -3.20 -44.34 -23.50
C LEU A 755 -3.33 -43.14 -24.45
N GLY A 756 -2.55 -43.12 -25.52
CA GLY A 756 -2.54 -42.03 -26.50
C GLY A 756 -1.20 -41.89 -27.20
N THR A 757 -0.85 -40.66 -27.57
CA THR A 757 0.46 -40.32 -28.15
C THR A 757 1.16 -39.27 -27.31
N ALA A 758 2.48 -39.33 -27.26
CA ALA A 758 3.28 -38.34 -26.56
C ALA A 758 4.63 -38.17 -27.24
N LYS A 759 5.21 -36.97 -27.09
CA LYS A 759 6.58 -36.67 -27.47
C LYS A 759 7.40 -36.31 -26.23
N TYR A 760 8.71 -36.27 -26.39
CA TYR A 760 9.62 -35.66 -25.44
C TYR A 760 10.54 -34.69 -26.16
N LYS A 761 11.09 -33.72 -25.44
CA LYS A 761 12.19 -32.88 -25.92
C LYS A 761 13.44 -33.20 -25.09
N GLU A 762 14.59 -33.11 -25.73
CA GLU A 762 15.91 -33.23 -25.11
C GLU A 762 16.61 -31.87 -25.20
N LEU A 763 17.27 -31.45 -24.12
CA LEU A 763 18.18 -30.30 -24.20
C LEU A 763 19.48 -30.72 -24.90
N PRO A 764 19.97 -29.93 -25.88
CA PRO A 764 21.29 -30.15 -26.47
C PRO A 764 22.42 -30.07 -25.43
N THR A 765 22.20 -29.35 -24.33
CA THR A 765 23.11 -29.21 -23.19
C THR A 765 22.94 -30.35 -22.17
N THR A 766 23.97 -30.60 -21.36
CA THR A 766 23.95 -31.53 -20.22
C THR A 766 24.07 -30.74 -18.93
N VAL A 767 23.71 -31.35 -17.80
CA VAL A 767 23.90 -30.69 -16.48
C VAL A 767 25.37 -30.42 -16.13
N CYS A 768 26.31 -30.96 -16.91
CA CYS A 768 27.74 -30.73 -16.75
C CYS A 768 28.23 -29.46 -17.44
N ASP A 769 27.41 -28.81 -18.28
CA ASP A 769 27.80 -27.54 -18.90
C ASP A 769 27.77 -26.39 -17.89
N SER A 770 28.67 -25.43 -18.09
CA SER A 770 28.91 -24.31 -17.18
C SER A 770 27.83 -23.23 -17.30
N LEU A 771 26.63 -23.50 -16.79
CA LEU A 771 25.53 -22.54 -16.74
C LEU A 771 25.14 -22.28 -15.28
N PHE A 772 25.39 -21.07 -14.81
CA PHE A 772 25.32 -20.72 -13.39
C PHE A 772 24.57 -19.43 -13.13
N PHE A 773 23.80 -19.40 -12.05
CA PHE A 773 23.21 -18.17 -11.50
C PHE A 773 23.80 -17.87 -10.13
N ILE A 774 24.18 -16.61 -9.91
CA ILE A 774 24.63 -16.11 -8.62
C ILE A 774 23.50 -15.25 -8.05
N PRO A 775 22.71 -15.75 -7.08
CA PRO A 775 21.61 -14.99 -6.51
C PRO A 775 22.13 -13.76 -5.75
N SER A 776 21.32 -12.71 -5.76
CA SER A 776 21.58 -11.43 -5.10
C SER A 776 20.49 -11.15 -4.07
N THR A 777 20.84 -10.43 -3.00
CA THR A 777 19.89 -10.06 -1.94
C THR A 777 18.79 -9.13 -2.45
N GLY A 778 19.11 -8.20 -3.36
CA GLY A 778 18.18 -7.26 -3.96
C GLY A 778 17.47 -7.75 -5.22
N GLY A 779 17.70 -8.99 -5.67
CA GLY A 779 17.13 -9.53 -6.91
C GLY A 779 17.85 -9.12 -8.20
N ASN A 780 18.56 -7.99 -8.19
CA ASN A 780 19.37 -7.48 -9.31
C ASN A 780 20.87 -7.37 -8.95
N SER A 781 21.68 -6.98 -9.94
CA SER A 781 23.13 -6.84 -9.79
C SER A 781 23.62 -5.46 -9.36
N GLN A 782 22.74 -4.52 -8.97
CA GLN A 782 23.16 -3.17 -8.59
C GLN A 782 24.09 -3.21 -7.38
N ASN A 783 25.32 -2.69 -7.53
CA ASN A 783 26.35 -2.64 -6.50
C ASN A 783 26.75 -4.03 -5.96
N PHE A 784 26.56 -5.10 -6.74
CA PHE A 784 26.73 -6.48 -6.29
C PHE A 784 28.14 -6.74 -5.72
N LEU A 785 29.19 -6.23 -6.37
CA LEU A 785 30.58 -6.39 -5.92
C LEU A 785 31.06 -5.27 -4.98
N VAL A 786 30.23 -4.26 -4.69
CA VAL A 786 30.58 -3.10 -3.87
C VAL A 786 29.89 -3.14 -2.50
N ILE A 787 28.78 -3.87 -2.38
CA ILE A 787 28.03 -4.05 -1.12
C ILE A 787 28.71 -5.01 -0.13
N ASP A 788 29.75 -5.73 -0.55
CA ASP A 788 30.56 -6.54 0.36
C ASP A 788 31.15 -5.65 1.46
N SER A 789 31.24 -6.18 2.70
CA SER A 789 31.76 -5.43 3.85
C SER A 789 33.23 -5.04 3.72
N GLN A 790 33.96 -5.71 2.84
CA GLN A 790 35.37 -5.45 2.54
C GLN A 790 35.49 -4.57 1.28
N ASN A 791 36.48 -3.68 1.25
CA ASN A 791 36.80 -2.93 0.03
C ASN A 791 37.48 -3.84 -1.00
N ASN A 792 36.67 -4.43 -1.89
CA ASN A 792 37.12 -5.36 -2.91
C ASN A 792 38.12 -4.74 -3.91
N LEU A 793 38.14 -3.41 -4.08
CA LEU A 793 39.07 -2.74 -4.99
C LEU A 793 40.51 -2.76 -4.46
N THR A 794 40.70 -2.51 -3.16
CA THR A 794 42.03 -2.43 -2.56
C THR A 794 42.50 -3.71 -1.87
N SER A 795 41.58 -4.61 -1.50
CA SER A 795 41.91 -5.87 -0.83
C SER A 795 42.53 -6.90 -1.78
N ASN A 796 43.44 -7.75 -1.29
CA ASN A 796 43.86 -9.00 -1.94
C ASN A 796 43.47 -10.25 -1.13
N GLN A 797 42.68 -10.08 -0.07
CA GLN A 797 42.10 -11.17 0.70
C GLN A 797 40.58 -11.11 0.60
N PHE A 798 39.95 -12.22 0.22
CA PHE A 798 38.51 -12.27 -0.04
C PHE A 798 37.86 -13.44 0.68
N LEU A 799 36.69 -13.22 1.29
CA LEU A 799 35.88 -14.30 1.81
C LEU A 799 35.26 -15.10 0.65
N VAL A 800 35.36 -16.43 0.65
CA VAL A 800 34.78 -17.29 -0.40
C VAL A 800 33.27 -17.09 -0.55
N SER A 801 32.57 -16.75 0.53
CA SER A 801 31.13 -16.48 0.56
C SER A 801 30.73 -15.04 0.26
N SER A 802 31.69 -14.10 0.16
CA SER A 802 31.42 -12.73 -0.31
C SER A 802 30.96 -12.72 -1.77
N ASN A 803 30.30 -11.67 -2.24
CA ASN A 803 29.88 -11.58 -3.64
C ASN A 803 31.08 -11.64 -4.60
N PHE A 804 32.20 -11.01 -4.23
CA PHE A 804 33.47 -11.16 -4.96
C PHE A 804 33.96 -12.61 -4.99
N GLY A 805 34.03 -13.27 -3.83
CA GLY A 805 34.49 -14.66 -3.73
C GLY A 805 33.58 -15.63 -4.50
N ARG A 806 32.26 -15.44 -4.45
CA ARG A 806 31.26 -16.23 -5.17
C ARG A 806 31.45 -16.11 -6.68
N LEU A 807 31.55 -14.88 -7.19
CA LEU A 807 31.77 -14.61 -8.62
C LEU A 807 33.12 -15.16 -9.09
N PHE A 808 34.20 -14.89 -8.35
CA PHE A 808 35.54 -15.38 -8.67
C PHE A 808 35.56 -16.91 -8.82
N ASN A 809 35.00 -17.64 -7.84
CA ASN A 809 34.93 -19.09 -7.91
C ASN A 809 34.05 -19.57 -9.07
N THR A 810 32.91 -18.92 -9.31
CA THR A 810 32.02 -19.29 -10.43
C THR A 810 32.69 -19.08 -11.77
N ILE A 811 33.49 -18.03 -11.94
CA ILE A 811 34.31 -17.83 -13.15
C ILE A 811 35.30 -18.98 -13.31
N ILE A 812 36.04 -19.36 -12.26
CA ILE A 812 36.96 -20.52 -12.32
C ILE A 812 36.20 -21.82 -12.66
N PHE A 813 35.02 -22.04 -12.09
CA PHE A 813 34.18 -23.20 -12.43
C PHE A 813 33.76 -23.20 -13.91
N SER A 814 33.56 -22.02 -14.49
CA SER A 814 33.12 -21.85 -15.89
C SER A 814 34.23 -21.82 -16.93
N LEU A 815 35.51 -21.66 -16.54
CA LEU A 815 36.61 -21.63 -17.50
C LEU A 815 36.77 -22.98 -18.24
N PRO A 816 37.32 -22.99 -19.46
CA PRO A 816 37.79 -24.22 -20.11
C PRO A 816 38.80 -24.98 -19.24
N LEU A 817 38.80 -26.31 -19.31
CA LEU A 817 39.61 -27.14 -18.42
C LEU A 817 41.12 -26.88 -18.61
N GLU A 818 41.57 -26.74 -19.85
CA GLU A 818 42.96 -26.42 -20.17
C GLU A 818 43.37 -25.06 -19.60
N ARG A 819 42.44 -24.09 -19.57
CA ARG A 819 42.69 -22.77 -19.01
C ARG A 819 42.90 -22.83 -17.50
N LYS A 820 42.13 -23.66 -16.79
CA LYS A 820 42.30 -23.89 -15.34
C LYS A 820 43.64 -24.52 -15.03
N LEU A 821 44.02 -25.55 -15.79
CA LEU A 821 45.30 -26.25 -15.64
C LEU A 821 46.48 -25.32 -15.97
N LYS A 822 46.34 -24.45 -16.99
CA LYS A 822 47.33 -23.40 -17.26
C LYS A 822 47.47 -22.42 -16.09
N LEU A 823 46.37 -21.92 -15.52
CA LEU A 823 46.42 -21.02 -14.36
C LEU A 823 47.00 -21.70 -13.11
N LEU A 824 46.79 -23.02 -12.95
CA LEU A 824 47.39 -23.79 -11.87
C LEU A 824 48.92 -23.81 -11.97
N LYS A 825 49.46 -23.99 -13.18
CA LYS A 825 50.91 -24.03 -13.46
C LYS A 825 51.53 -22.63 -13.52
N GLN A 826 50.83 -21.68 -14.12
CA GLN A 826 51.32 -20.37 -14.50
C GLN A 826 50.30 -19.29 -14.10
N PRO A 827 50.16 -18.99 -12.79
CA PRO A 827 49.27 -17.93 -12.32
C PRO A 827 49.77 -16.54 -12.75
N THR A 828 48.84 -15.59 -12.87
CA THR A 828 49.18 -14.17 -13.05
C THR A 828 49.84 -13.59 -11.80
N GLU A 829 50.51 -12.44 -11.91
CA GLU A 829 51.11 -11.75 -10.75
C GLU A 829 50.08 -11.42 -9.67
N TRP A 830 48.89 -10.95 -10.04
CA TRP A 830 47.84 -10.69 -9.07
C TRP A 830 47.39 -11.97 -8.38
N LEU A 831 47.15 -13.04 -9.14
CA LEU A 831 46.63 -14.31 -8.61
C LEU A 831 47.60 -14.97 -7.62
N LYS A 832 48.93 -14.80 -7.80
CA LYS A 832 49.95 -15.27 -6.84
C LYS A 832 49.78 -14.65 -5.45
N THR A 833 49.27 -13.43 -5.38
CA THR A 833 49.09 -12.68 -4.14
C THR A 833 47.68 -12.78 -3.55
N ALA A 834 46.71 -13.29 -4.32
CA ALA A 834 45.32 -13.39 -3.89
C ALA A 834 45.14 -14.50 -2.83
N LEU A 835 44.48 -14.14 -1.72
CA LEU A 835 44.14 -15.02 -0.62
C LEU A 835 42.62 -15.16 -0.50
N PHE A 836 42.17 -16.37 -0.18
CA PHE A 836 40.76 -16.70 -0.02
C PHE A 836 40.53 -17.24 1.38
N THR A 837 39.59 -16.65 2.10
CA THR A 837 39.20 -17.11 3.44
C THR A 837 37.95 -17.97 3.32
N GLU A 838 38.04 -19.22 3.74
CA GLU A 838 36.89 -20.12 3.85
C GLU A 838 36.02 -19.76 5.07
N GLU A 839 34.78 -20.25 5.13
CA GLU A 839 33.90 -19.96 6.29
C GLU A 839 34.44 -20.46 7.63
N ARG A 840 35.29 -21.48 7.60
CA ARG A 840 35.96 -22.01 8.81
C ARG A 840 37.18 -21.18 9.22
N GLY A 841 37.45 -20.07 8.53
CA GLY A 841 38.56 -19.17 8.78
C GLY A 841 39.89 -19.61 8.14
N ALA A 842 39.92 -20.74 7.44
CA ALA A 842 41.13 -21.18 6.74
C ALA A 842 41.46 -20.22 5.60
N VAL A 843 42.69 -19.70 5.59
CA VAL A 843 43.19 -18.83 4.54
C VAL A 843 43.98 -19.67 3.54
N VAL A 844 43.53 -19.66 2.29
CA VAL A 844 44.09 -20.46 1.20
C VAL A 844 44.52 -19.57 0.03
N ASN A 845 45.49 -20.03 -0.74
CA ASN A 845 45.94 -19.35 -1.97
C ASN A 845 45.14 -19.82 -3.19
N TYR A 846 45.44 -19.26 -4.37
CA TYR A 846 44.78 -19.55 -5.65
C TYR A 846 44.74 -21.03 -6.07
N VAL A 847 45.67 -21.86 -5.55
CA VAL A 847 45.71 -23.30 -5.85
C VAL A 847 44.41 -23.97 -5.41
N HIS A 848 43.83 -23.56 -4.28
CA HIS A 848 42.64 -24.19 -3.73
C HIS A 848 41.38 -23.93 -4.58
N PRO A 849 41.02 -22.69 -4.95
CA PRO A 849 39.95 -22.42 -5.92
C PRO A 849 40.04 -23.22 -7.22
N ILE A 850 41.25 -23.35 -7.78
CA ILE A 850 41.46 -24.12 -9.00
C ILE A 850 41.23 -25.62 -8.74
N ILE A 851 41.79 -26.18 -7.67
CA ILE A 851 41.58 -27.58 -7.32
C ILE A 851 40.11 -27.87 -6.98
N TRP A 852 39.39 -26.96 -6.32
CA TRP A 852 37.94 -27.09 -6.09
C TRP A 852 37.18 -27.25 -7.41
N SER A 853 37.59 -26.51 -8.44
CA SER A 853 36.99 -26.62 -9.78
C SER A 853 37.32 -27.93 -10.50
N LEU A 854 38.56 -28.43 -10.39
CA LEU A 854 38.94 -29.74 -10.93
C LEU A 854 38.19 -30.86 -10.21
N ASN A 855 38.06 -30.73 -8.90
CA ASN A 855 37.32 -31.64 -8.06
C ASN A 855 35.84 -31.71 -8.44
N TYR A 856 35.21 -30.56 -8.68
CA TYR A 856 33.85 -30.50 -9.18
C TYR A 856 33.67 -31.24 -10.51
N TYR A 857 34.60 -31.11 -11.47
CA TYR A 857 34.54 -31.86 -12.72
C TYR A 857 34.74 -33.37 -12.54
N MET A 858 35.63 -33.78 -11.65
CA MET A 858 35.74 -35.20 -11.27
C MET A 858 34.45 -35.72 -10.65
N LEU A 859 33.77 -34.94 -9.79
CA LEU A 859 32.48 -35.30 -9.22
C LEU A 859 31.43 -35.53 -10.31
N LEU A 860 31.28 -34.60 -11.24
CA LEU A 860 30.33 -34.71 -12.36
C LEU A 860 30.58 -35.98 -13.19
N GLU A 861 31.85 -36.26 -13.51
CA GLU A 861 32.22 -37.44 -14.28
C GLU A 861 31.90 -38.75 -13.53
N ILE A 862 32.12 -38.78 -12.22
CA ILE A 862 31.78 -39.93 -11.37
C ILE A 862 30.26 -40.10 -11.28
N SER A 863 29.49 -39.02 -11.16
CA SER A 863 28.03 -39.03 -11.09
C SER A 863 27.40 -39.54 -12.38
N TYR A 864 27.92 -39.14 -13.54
CA TYR A 864 27.27 -39.36 -14.82
C TYR A 864 28.06 -40.33 -15.71
N LYS A 865 27.59 -41.57 -15.81
CA LYS A 865 28.30 -42.64 -16.56
C LYS A 865 28.60 -42.31 -18.04
N ASN A 866 27.77 -41.46 -18.66
CA ASN A 866 27.93 -41.09 -20.07
C ASN A 866 28.96 -39.96 -20.28
N GLU A 867 29.57 -39.47 -19.20
CA GLU A 867 30.61 -38.43 -19.21
C GLU A 867 31.99 -38.99 -18.85
N ILE A 868 32.11 -40.29 -18.59
CA ILE A 868 33.38 -40.95 -18.21
C ILE A 868 34.48 -40.61 -19.21
N GLY A 869 35.62 -40.21 -18.68
CA GLY A 869 36.82 -39.82 -19.41
C GLY A 869 36.82 -38.38 -19.90
N ARG A 870 35.73 -37.62 -19.79
CA ARG A 870 35.63 -36.23 -20.32
C ARG A 870 36.64 -35.30 -19.68
N TYR A 871 36.80 -35.34 -18.36
CA TYR A 871 37.66 -34.42 -17.62
C TYR A 871 38.90 -35.12 -17.07
N THR A 872 38.74 -36.30 -16.47
CA THR A 872 39.85 -37.03 -15.83
C THR A 872 40.96 -37.39 -16.82
N SER A 873 40.63 -37.71 -18.07
CA SER A 873 41.63 -38.01 -19.11
C SER A 873 42.47 -36.78 -19.48
N VAL A 874 41.85 -35.60 -19.53
CA VAL A 874 42.54 -34.33 -19.84
C VAL A 874 43.43 -33.93 -18.67
N ILE A 875 42.92 -34.04 -17.43
CA ILE A 875 43.70 -33.78 -16.21
C ILE A 875 44.93 -34.70 -16.16
N LEU A 876 44.74 -36.01 -16.34
CA LEU A 876 45.82 -36.97 -16.31
C LEU A 876 46.90 -36.62 -17.35
N LYS A 877 46.48 -36.40 -18.61
CA LYS A 877 47.37 -36.08 -19.72
C LYS A 877 48.15 -34.78 -19.48
N ASP A 878 47.53 -33.74 -18.92
CA ASP A 878 48.21 -32.49 -18.63
C ASP A 878 49.32 -32.66 -17.58
N PHE A 879 49.05 -33.40 -16.51
CA PHE A 879 50.03 -33.69 -15.47
C PHE A 879 51.17 -34.58 -15.98
N GLU A 880 50.88 -35.56 -16.84
CA GLU A 880 51.90 -36.38 -17.51
C GLU A 880 52.80 -35.53 -18.42
N THR A 881 52.18 -34.68 -19.24
CA THR A 881 52.90 -33.89 -20.25
C THR A 881 53.75 -32.79 -19.62
N ASN A 882 53.27 -32.17 -18.54
CA ASN A 882 53.88 -30.97 -17.93
C ASN A 882 54.50 -31.25 -16.55
N ILE A 883 54.91 -32.49 -16.30
CA ILE A 883 55.42 -32.93 -14.99
C ILE A 883 56.56 -32.06 -14.45
N ASN A 884 57.44 -31.55 -15.31
CA ASN A 884 58.57 -30.71 -14.93
C ASN A 884 58.14 -29.30 -14.48
N GLU A 885 57.09 -28.74 -15.09
CA GLU A 885 56.49 -27.47 -14.64
C GLU A 885 55.87 -27.64 -13.26
N TYR A 886 55.14 -28.73 -13.03
CA TYR A 886 54.57 -29.02 -11.71
C TYR A 886 55.65 -29.26 -10.64
N LYS A 887 56.77 -29.92 -10.96
CA LYS A 887 57.89 -30.14 -10.03
C LYS A 887 58.60 -28.84 -9.62
N SER A 888 58.73 -27.90 -10.54
CA SER A 888 59.36 -26.60 -10.29
C SER A 888 58.40 -25.57 -9.68
N HIS A 889 57.11 -25.90 -9.56
CA HIS A 889 56.08 -24.99 -9.07
C HIS A 889 56.23 -24.68 -7.57
N PRO A 890 56.13 -23.40 -7.13
CA PRO A 890 56.30 -23.02 -5.72
C PRO A 890 55.34 -23.73 -4.74
N HIS A 891 54.15 -24.09 -5.22
CA HIS A 891 53.14 -24.81 -4.44
C HIS A 891 53.02 -26.30 -4.84
N CYS A 892 54.06 -26.90 -5.42
CA CYS A 892 54.07 -28.30 -5.86
C CYS A 892 53.51 -29.27 -4.80
N LYS A 893 54.01 -29.17 -3.56
CA LYS A 893 53.56 -30.00 -2.43
C LYS A 893 52.06 -29.84 -2.14
N VAL A 894 51.57 -28.60 -2.08
CA VAL A 894 50.16 -28.29 -1.82
C VAL A 894 49.26 -28.83 -2.93
N ILE A 895 49.68 -28.72 -4.19
CA ILE A 895 48.94 -29.26 -5.35
C ILE A 895 48.81 -30.78 -5.23
N ALA A 896 49.94 -31.47 -5.02
CA ALA A 896 49.98 -32.92 -4.96
C ALA A 896 49.18 -33.46 -3.76
N GLU A 897 49.35 -32.87 -2.58
CA GLU A 897 48.62 -33.24 -1.36
C GLU A 897 47.11 -33.05 -1.50
N THR A 898 46.68 -31.89 -1.99
CA THR A 898 45.25 -31.57 -2.10
C THR A 898 44.56 -32.45 -3.13
N LEU A 899 45.18 -32.68 -4.30
CA LEU A 899 44.63 -33.58 -5.31
C LEU A 899 44.63 -35.04 -4.85
N TYR A 900 45.67 -35.48 -4.15
CA TYR A 900 45.72 -36.83 -3.57
C TYR A 900 44.60 -37.03 -2.54
N LEU A 901 44.34 -36.02 -1.70
CA LEU A 901 43.26 -36.04 -0.72
C LEU A 901 41.89 -36.15 -1.41
N VAL A 902 41.68 -35.42 -2.51
CA VAL A 902 40.45 -35.47 -3.31
C VAL A 902 40.21 -36.87 -3.88
N ILE A 903 41.18 -37.46 -4.59
CA ILE A 903 40.98 -38.78 -5.19
C ILE A 903 40.83 -39.87 -4.11
N THR A 904 41.56 -39.75 -2.98
CA THR A 904 41.43 -40.68 -1.84
C THR A 904 40.03 -40.65 -1.23
N LYS A 905 39.45 -39.46 -1.09
CA LYS A 905 38.06 -39.31 -0.63
C LYS A 905 37.09 -40.07 -1.54
N TYR A 906 37.13 -39.78 -2.84
CA TYR A 906 36.21 -40.42 -3.79
C TYR A 906 36.41 -41.93 -3.90
N ARG A 907 37.65 -42.43 -3.86
CA ARG A 907 37.92 -43.87 -3.79
C ARG A 907 37.26 -44.52 -2.57
N LYS A 908 37.34 -43.88 -1.39
CA LYS A 908 36.70 -44.38 -0.17
C LYS A 908 35.17 -44.41 -0.33
N GLU A 909 34.56 -43.35 -0.85
CA GLU A 909 33.11 -43.26 -1.05
C GLU A 909 32.60 -44.29 -2.08
N LEU A 910 33.32 -44.46 -3.19
CA LEU A 910 33.01 -45.44 -4.23
C LEU A 910 33.25 -46.89 -3.80
N LYS A 911 34.23 -47.15 -2.91
CA LYS A 911 34.50 -48.49 -2.38
C LYS A 911 33.26 -49.08 -1.69
N TRP A 912 32.61 -48.27 -0.86
CA TRP A 912 31.40 -48.67 -0.13
C TRP A 912 30.15 -48.72 -1.02
N LYS A 913 29.98 -47.75 -1.93
CA LYS A 913 28.77 -47.66 -2.77
C LYS A 913 28.77 -48.64 -3.95
N GLY A 914 29.91 -48.86 -4.59
CA GLY A 914 30.05 -49.88 -5.64
C GLY A 914 29.97 -51.32 -5.13
N MET A 915 29.97 -51.53 -3.80
CA MET A 915 29.71 -52.83 -3.18
C MET A 915 28.21 -53.13 -3.04
N LEU A 916 27.35 -52.10 -3.06
CA LEU A 916 25.91 -52.18 -2.80
C LEU A 916 25.04 -51.96 -4.06
N PHE A 917 25.54 -51.30 -5.11
CA PHE A 917 24.73 -50.94 -6.28
C PHE A 917 25.40 -51.33 -7.61
N SER A 918 24.68 -52.09 -8.46
CA SER A 918 25.18 -52.55 -9.77
C SER A 918 25.36 -51.42 -10.81
N LYS A 919 24.65 -50.30 -10.64
CA LYS A 919 24.63 -49.17 -11.60
C LYS A 919 25.90 -48.31 -11.60
N THR A 920 26.74 -48.40 -10.57
CA THR A 920 27.98 -47.59 -10.42
C THR A 920 29.26 -48.40 -10.66
N LYS A 921 29.13 -49.67 -11.08
CA LYS A 921 30.28 -50.58 -11.27
C LYS A 921 31.23 -50.11 -12.37
N GLU A 922 30.69 -49.63 -13.50
CA GLU A 922 31.48 -49.10 -14.63
C GLU A 922 32.21 -47.80 -14.26
N ASN A 923 31.48 -46.84 -13.67
CA ASN A 923 32.06 -45.56 -13.21
C ASN A 923 33.19 -45.80 -12.18
N LYS A 924 32.97 -46.73 -11.25
CA LYS A 924 33.98 -47.13 -10.26
C LYS A 924 35.24 -47.67 -10.94
N GLN A 925 35.12 -48.60 -11.88
CA GLN A 925 36.27 -49.20 -12.55
C GLN A 925 37.08 -48.17 -13.35
N ALA A 926 36.39 -47.30 -14.10
CA ALA A 926 37.05 -46.25 -14.87
C ALA A 926 37.77 -45.23 -13.97
N PHE A 927 37.11 -44.78 -12.89
CA PHE A 927 37.71 -43.85 -11.95
C PHE A 927 38.85 -44.46 -11.13
N GLU A 928 38.76 -45.74 -10.74
CA GLU A 928 39.87 -46.46 -10.09
C GLU A 928 41.10 -46.55 -11.00
N LYS A 929 40.90 -46.79 -12.30
CA LYS A 929 42.00 -46.78 -13.29
C LYS A 929 42.67 -45.40 -13.39
N PHE A 930 41.88 -44.32 -13.45
CA PHE A 930 42.40 -42.96 -13.40
C PHE A 930 43.21 -42.73 -12.12
N CYS A 931 42.65 -43.06 -10.95
CA CYS A 931 43.32 -42.84 -9.67
C CYS A 931 44.67 -43.55 -9.60
N LEU A 932 44.76 -44.82 -10.02
CA LEU A 932 46.01 -45.59 -9.98
C LEU A 932 47.13 -44.95 -10.82
N ASN A 933 46.79 -44.37 -11.96
CA ASN A 933 47.76 -43.68 -12.80
C ASN A 933 48.11 -42.29 -12.24
N PHE A 934 47.09 -41.55 -11.81
CA PHE A 934 47.26 -40.20 -11.29
C PHE A 934 48.05 -40.18 -9.98
N GLU A 935 47.82 -41.15 -9.08
CA GLU A 935 48.59 -41.32 -7.84
C GLU A 935 50.09 -41.46 -8.08
N LYS A 936 50.49 -42.24 -9.09
CA LYS A 936 51.92 -42.40 -9.44
C LYS A 936 52.55 -41.05 -9.82
N ILE A 937 51.82 -40.24 -10.57
CA ILE A 937 52.28 -38.92 -10.98
C ILE A 937 52.36 -38.00 -9.76
N LEU A 938 51.29 -37.91 -8.95
CA LEU A 938 51.26 -37.07 -7.76
C LEU A 938 52.38 -37.43 -6.77
N PHE A 939 52.65 -38.72 -6.54
CA PHE A 939 53.74 -39.15 -5.68
C PHE A 939 55.13 -38.82 -6.24
N SER A 940 55.29 -38.81 -7.57
CA SER A 940 56.54 -38.40 -8.20
C SER A 940 56.84 -36.89 -8.09
N LEU A 941 55.84 -36.08 -7.69
CA LEU A 941 55.99 -34.66 -7.41
C LEU A 941 56.46 -34.38 -5.97
N LEU A 942 56.36 -35.36 -5.07
CA LEU A 942 56.62 -35.17 -3.65
C LEU A 942 58.00 -35.70 -3.24
N PRO A 943 58.73 -34.97 -2.38
CA PRO A 943 59.99 -35.45 -1.81
C PRO A 943 59.80 -36.34 -0.57
N ASP A 944 58.61 -36.33 0.04
CA ASP A 944 58.30 -37.02 1.30
C ASP A 944 58.09 -38.54 1.11
N PRO A 945 58.29 -39.37 2.17
CA PRO A 945 57.95 -40.79 2.10
C PRO A 945 56.46 -40.97 1.82
N VAL A 946 56.13 -41.63 0.71
CA VAL A 946 54.75 -41.90 0.24
C VAL A 946 53.85 -42.46 1.36
N ALA A 947 54.42 -43.28 2.26
CA ALA A 947 53.69 -43.87 3.39
C ALA A 947 53.12 -42.84 4.38
N THR A 948 53.84 -41.73 4.63
CA THR A 948 53.41 -40.67 5.56
C THR A 948 52.20 -39.95 5.01
N LEU A 949 52.27 -39.53 3.75
CA LEU A 949 51.19 -38.86 3.03
C LEU A 949 49.92 -39.73 2.93
N GLN A 950 50.08 -41.02 2.65
CA GLN A 950 48.97 -41.98 2.63
C GLN A 950 48.25 -42.07 3.98
N LYS A 951 49.00 -42.10 5.09
CA LYS A 951 48.43 -42.14 6.43
C LYS A 951 47.69 -40.84 6.77
N GLU A 952 48.31 -39.69 6.52
CA GLU A 952 47.72 -38.37 6.78
C GLU A 952 46.44 -38.14 5.96
N ALA A 953 46.45 -38.51 4.68
CA ALA A 953 45.27 -38.40 3.83
C ALA A 953 44.12 -39.28 4.35
N GLN A 954 44.42 -40.52 4.78
CA GLN A 954 43.41 -41.40 5.37
C GLN A 954 42.81 -40.83 6.66
N GLU A 955 43.62 -40.20 7.51
CA GLU A 955 43.16 -39.54 8.74
C GLU A 955 42.30 -38.31 8.43
N LYS A 956 42.76 -37.42 7.52
CA LYS A 956 41.99 -36.25 7.08
C LYS A 956 40.64 -36.64 6.46
N VAL A 957 40.60 -37.67 5.63
CA VAL A 957 39.34 -38.17 5.02
C VAL A 957 38.37 -38.78 6.06
N LYS A 958 38.83 -39.20 7.25
CA LYS A 958 37.91 -39.68 8.31
C LYS A 958 37.12 -38.56 8.97
N VAL A 959 37.72 -37.37 9.11
CA VAL A 959 37.13 -36.21 9.80
C VAL A 959 36.60 -35.14 8.85
N MET A 960 36.84 -35.29 7.55
CA MET A 960 36.37 -34.36 6.52
C MET A 960 34.83 -34.35 6.41
N PRO A 961 34.19 -33.18 6.42
CA PRO A 961 32.75 -33.05 6.15
C PRO A 961 32.34 -33.66 4.81
N LYS A 962 31.14 -34.23 4.76
CA LYS A 962 30.63 -34.90 3.55
C LYS A 962 30.51 -33.93 2.37
N ASP A 963 30.06 -32.72 2.66
CA ASP A 963 29.80 -31.59 1.79
C ASP A 963 31.03 -30.71 1.47
N THR A 964 32.23 -31.05 1.98
CA THR A 964 33.45 -30.22 1.87
C THR A 964 33.71 -29.61 0.49
N TYR A 965 33.34 -30.31 -0.59
CA TYR A 965 33.62 -29.86 -1.95
C TYR A 965 32.39 -29.50 -2.78
N SER A 966 31.17 -29.83 -2.32
CA SER A 966 29.93 -29.25 -2.85
C SER A 966 29.62 -27.89 -2.20
N PHE A 967 30.23 -27.62 -1.04
CA PHE A 967 30.14 -26.37 -0.30
C PHE A 967 30.45 -25.14 -1.16
N HIS A 968 31.46 -25.18 -2.02
CA HIS A 968 31.86 -24.04 -2.85
C HIS A 968 30.85 -23.71 -3.96
N LEU A 969 29.85 -24.58 -4.19
CA LEU A 969 28.72 -24.36 -5.08
C LEU A 969 27.43 -24.01 -4.34
N LYS A 970 27.42 -24.00 -3.01
CA LYS A 970 26.19 -23.73 -2.22
C LYS A 970 25.61 -22.34 -2.44
N PHE A 971 26.40 -21.44 -3.01
CA PHE A 971 26.06 -20.06 -3.28
C PHE A 971 25.72 -19.77 -4.75
N VAL A 972 25.65 -20.81 -5.56
CA VAL A 972 25.43 -20.77 -7.00
C VAL A 972 24.28 -21.72 -7.34
N THR A 973 23.40 -21.32 -8.25
CA THR A 973 22.32 -22.16 -8.76
C THR A 973 22.67 -22.70 -10.14
N ARG A 974 22.36 -23.98 -10.38
CA ARG A 974 22.52 -24.64 -11.69
C ARG A 974 21.14 -24.90 -12.29
N PRO A 975 20.63 -24.04 -13.18
CA PRO A 975 19.21 -23.99 -13.54
C PRO A 975 18.69 -25.21 -14.30
N ILE A 976 19.56 -25.94 -14.99
CA ILE A 976 19.16 -27.14 -15.73
C ILE A 976 19.11 -28.40 -14.84
N THR A 977 19.67 -28.33 -13.63
CA THR A 977 19.75 -29.47 -12.69
C THR A 977 18.40 -29.68 -11.99
N ASP A 978 17.73 -30.80 -12.27
CA ASP A 978 16.47 -31.17 -11.61
C ASP A 978 16.68 -32.10 -10.41
N ARG A 979 15.56 -32.56 -9.83
CA ARG A 979 15.57 -33.48 -8.68
C ARG A 979 16.35 -34.76 -8.95
N PHE A 980 16.24 -35.36 -10.14
CA PHE A 980 16.97 -36.59 -10.46
C PHE A 980 18.48 -36.37 -10.41
N HIS A 981 18.95 -35.28 -11.01
CA HIS A 981 20.37 -34.96 -11.04
C HIS A 981 20.90 -34.60 -9.65
N ARG A 982 20.14 -33.81 -8.86
CA ARG A 982 20.48 -33.51 -7.46
C ARG A 982 20.54 -34.78 -6.61
N ASP A 983 19.58 -35.70 -6.77
CA ASP A 983 19.56 -36.96 -6.05
C ASP A 983 20.81 -37.80 -6.41
N LEU A 984 21.23 -37.84 -7.67
CA LEU A 984 22.42 -38.57 -8.12
C LEU A 984 23.74 -37.97 -7.59
N GLU A 985 23.84 -36.64 -7.58
CA GLU A 985 25.00 -35.94 -7.01
C GLU A 985 25.04 -36.07 -5.48
N ASN A 986 23.89 -35.96 -4.82
CA ASN A 986 23.75 -36.16 -3.37
C ASN A 986 23.96 -37.62 -2.98
N GLU A 987 23.63 -38.58 -3.84
CA GLU A 987 23.91 -39.99 -3.61
C GLU A 987 25.39 -40.28 -3.42
N LEU A 988 26.31 -39.43 -3.91
CA LEU A 988 27.75 -39.51 -3.61
C LEU A 988 28.12 -38.83 -2.28
N ASN A 989 27.42 -37.76 -1.90
CA ASN A 989 27.67 -36.99 -0.68
C ASN A 989 26.98 -37.56 0.58
N GLU A 990 25.82 -38.23 0.47
CA GLU A 990 25.09 -38.82 1.60
C GLU A 990 25.77 -40.14 2.06
N GLY A 991 25.88 -40.32 3.38
CA GLY A 991 26.54 -41.49 3.98
C GLY A 991 25.74 -42.79 3.83
N LEU A 992 26.42 -43.93 4.00
CA LEU A 992 25.93 -45.31 3.80
C LEU A 992 24.52 -45.61 4.34
N PHE A 993 24.12 -44.97 5.44
CA PHE A 993 22.87 -45.26 6.16
C PHE A 993 21.68 -44.40 5.74
N ALA A 994 21.89 -43.24 5.12
CA ALA A 994 20.79 -42.40 4.62
C ALA A 994 20.18 -42.97 3.33
N SER A 995 21.03 -43.53 2.46
CA SER A 995 20.62 -44.19 1.21
C SER A 995 19.98 -45.56 1.45
N ALA A 996 20.43 -46.32 2.47
CA ALA A 996 19.77 -47.54 2.90
C ALA A 996 18.39 -47.28 3.54
N SER A 997 18.26 -46.23 4.35
CA SER A 997 16.97 -45.79 4.88
C SER A 997 16.00 -45.42 3.76
N LYS A 998 16.40 -44.57 2.79
CA LYS A 998 15.56 -44.24 1.62
C LYS A 998 15.18 -45.45 0.78
N ALA A 999 16.07 -46.44 0.58
CA ALA A 999 15.75 -47.67 -0.16
C ALA A 999 14.72 -48.56 0.57
N VAL A 1000 14.74 -48.57 1.91
CA VAL A 1000 13.74 -49.26 2.73
C VAL A 1000 12.42 -48.47 2.78
N THR A 1001 12.47 -47.14 2.85
CA THR A 1001 11.26 -46.28 2.80
C THR A 1001 10.61 -46.26 1.42
N LYS A 1002 11.37 -46.37 0.32
CA LYS A 1002 10.82 -46.42 -1.05
C LYS A 1002 10.02 -47.69 -1.34
N ASN A 1003 10.32 -48.79 -0.62
CA ASN A 1003 9.52 -50.02 -0.65
C ASN A 1003 8.30 -49.99 0.29
N PHE A 1004 8.20 -49.02 1.20
CA PHE A 1004 7.06 -48.84 2.10
C PHE A 1004 6.14 -47.67 1.71
N ASN A 1005 6.64 -46.65 1.02
CA ASN A 1005 5.86 -45.46 0.63
C ASN A 1005 5.19 -45.55 -0.76
N SER A 1006 5.32 -46.66 -1.49
CA SER A 1006 4.53 -46.88 -2.71
C SER A 1006 3.04 -47.18 -2.44
N VAL A 1007 2.58 -47.00 -1.19
CA VAL A 1007 1.19 -47.26 -0.75
C VAL A 1007 0.57 -46.02 -0.07
N SER A 1008 1.28 -44.89 0.13
CA SER A 1008 0.76 -43.76 0.90
C SER A 1008 0.84 -42.35 0.27
N GLU A 1009 1.44 -42.16 -0.90
CA GLU A 1009 1.47 -40.85 -1.60
C GLU A 1009 0.35 -40.67 -2.66
N GLU A 1010 -0.71 -41.49 -2.64
CA GLU A 1010 -1.91 -41.29 -3.47
C GLU A 1010 -2.99 -40.39 -2.83
N VAL A 1011 -2.73 -39.80 -1.66
CA VAL A 1011 -3.70 -38.91 -0.97
C VAL A 1011 -2.99 -37.68 -0.37
N SER A 1012 -2.47 -36.78 -1.21
CA SER A 1012 -2.26 -35.35 -0.87
C SER A 1012 -1.61 -34.62 -2.04
N ASN A 1013 -2.41 -34.26 -3.04
CA ASN A 1013 -2.32 -33.00 -3.79
C ASN A 1013 -3.31 -33.04 -4.96
N VAL A 1014 -4.60 -33.03 -4.59
CA VAL A 1014 -5.66 -32.44 -5.39
C VAL A 1014 -6.13 -31.24 -4.57
N GLY A 1015 -5.92 -30.03 -5.10
CA GLY A 1015 -6.50 -28.80 -4.56
C GLY A 1015 -5.50 -27.72 -4.14
N SER A 1016 -5.07 -26.89 -5.09
CA SER A 1016 -5.20 -25.43 -5.01
C SER A 1016 -4.59 -24.82 -6.28
N ASP A 1017 -5.47 -24.57 -7.25
CA ASP A 1017 -5.26 -23.52 -8.24
C ASP A 1017 -5.22 -22.16 -7.52
N TRP A 1018 -4.56 -21.18 -8.15
CA TRP A 1018 -4.53 -19.75 -7.81
C TRP A 1018 -3.81 -19.40 -6.51
N TRP A 1019 -2.55 -18.98 -6.61
CA TRP A 1019 -2.01 -17.65 -6.28
C TRP A 1019 -0.52 -17.57 -6.68
#